data_AF-A0A024TW62-F1
#
_entry.id   AF-A0A024TW62-F1
#
_cell.length_a   1.000
_cell.length_b   1.000
_cell.length_c   1.000
_cell.angle_alpha   90.00
_cell.angle_beta   90.00
_cell.angle_gamma   90.00
#
_symmetry.space_group_name_H-M   'P 1'
#
loop_
_entity.id
_entity.type
_entity.pdbx_description
1 polymer ?
#
loop_
_entity_poly.entity_id
_entity_poly.type
_entity_poly.pdbx_seq_one_letter_code
_entity_poly.pdbx_strand_id
1 'polypeptide(L)'
;MINSPTNNALVYLVHNASAHLFDLKDSAMDSVVFAATQTSVRVVSSSNVDGIVTVTFQRRLEAVGPTDVAISTTGPTILNWAIGFTTFPDYHDVQGSASISFGTPLSPPPCTKEVLNGSPMDLGPISLKSAVLGPFACFQVTVQYPNATWFALAIAPTTNMINTPANNAIVFHTTNGTAALYDLLDSAPDSVLYQPNQSSLRVIEASVVSGTVLVVFQRPLAATVPTDVAISTTEANIVNWAVGTTTWPDYHDIQGSATIRFSSISAVTTPASPAAPALVPTYTFWIAAATFILIASLGVVVTHSVGSSFRWAKHQRLTAPPSGAASIWSAFVRTLADITFGELVVVIIYLLAFVVVGISVRIQFPTVAAARAVALISGHTSLLSLTFMLLPVARGAHWEWLFGASHDRLIKLHRWLGRLFVLTATLHLAMNVPLITFAHSFGTQAVVPLFGFVAYVSFASMALLSYESIRRHYFEVFYYYHRIMSIVGLVFVVLHTEAVRTAMMLPLALYAATFVWRLRGYLNKYSARIQSSHVPNTVILVLPVTPQTKRWAATMNPCSFFWVNIPSVSVLQWHPFSAVVTPDGESIAFCMKSLAAGSFADQVVAQAKANLVSMAVFVGGPYGKPSVDFTKYDEVILIAGGIGVTPFVSLVNQLPHTLPAHANTHIQFHWIVRSAEELLAAETLMFAAPVPTFVTARYYVDGSHADGSIVATAGQSLQYSGGRPNLDEIVHADLYEGKTVCVLVCGPPGLTHSVQLRAYNARFDFHKEVFEY
;
A
#
# COMPACT_ATOMS: atom_id res chain seq x y z
N MET A 1 11.98 -28.68 69.45
CA MET A 1 11.64 -27.25 69.50
C MET A 1 11.24 -26.72 70.88
N ILE A 2 11.16 -27.55 71.94
CA ILE A 2 10.67 -27.15 73.26
C ILE A 2 11.85 -27.06 74.23
N ASN A 3 12.17 -25.85 74.68
CA ASN A 3 13.10 -25.61 75.79
C ASN A 3 12.31 -24.93 76.91
N SER A 4 12.50 -25.39 78.15
CA SER A 4 11.83 -24.82 79.33
C SER A 4 12.33 -23.40 79.63
N PRO A 5 11.47 -22.43 79.98
CA PRO A 5 10.03 -22.53 80.13
C PRO A 5 9.31 -21.90 78.92
N THR A 6 8.68 -22.74 78.09
CA THR A 6 7.68 -22.41 77.05
C THR A 6 8.12 -21.53 75.87
N ASN A 7 7.97 -22.06 74.65
CA ASN A 7 8.17 -21.33 73.39
C ASN A 7 6.85 -21.25 72.62
N ASN A 8 6.65 -20.22 71.81
CA ASN A 8 5.66 -20.22 70.75
C ASN A 8 6.27 -20.71 69.43
N ALA A 9 5.46 -21.32 68.58
CA ALA A 9 5.86 -21.75 67.24
C ALA A 9 4.81 -21.31 66.23
N LEU A 10 5.28 -20.66 65.15
CA LEU A 10 4.47 -20.47 63.96
C LEU A 10 4.46 -21.79 63.19
N VAL A 11 3.30 -22.43 63.10
CA VAL A 11 3.13 -23.72 62.45
C VAL A 11 2.39 -23.51 61.14
N TYR A 12 2.99 -23.92 60.03
CA TYR A 12 2.35 -23.96 58.72
C TYR A 12 1.86 -25.37 58.43
N LEU A 13 0.55 -25.51 58.28
CA LEU A 13 -0.12 -26.75 57.94
C LEU A 13 -0.19 -26.87 56.42
N VAL A 14 0.63 -27.77 55.87
CA VAL A 14 0.80 -27.93 54.42
C VAL A 14 -0.51 -28.36 53.73
N HIS A 15 -1.32 -29.21 54.38
CA HIS A 15 -2.53 -29.80 53.79
C HIS A 15 -3.66 -28.80 53.54
N ASN A 16 -3.73 -27.72 54.32
CA ASN A 16 -4.79 -26.70 54.22
C ASN A 16 -4.21 -25.29 53.97
N ALA A 17 -2.90 -25.21 53.69
CA ALA A 17 -2.15 -23.99 53.44
C ALA A 17 -2.37 -22.88 54.49
N SER A 18 -2.54 -23.26 55.76
CA SER A 18 -2.81 -22.31 56.85
C SER A 18 -1.64 -22.20 57.81
N ALA A 19 -1.43 -21.00 58.37
CA ALA A 19 -0.42 -20.76 59.38
C ALA A 19 -1.05 -20.26 60.68
N HIS A 20 -0.66 -20.86 61.80
CA HIS A 20 -1.20 -20.54 63.11
C HIS A 20 -0.09 -20.52 64.17
N LEU A 21 -0.26 -19.69 65.19
CA LEU A 21 0.67 -19.64 66.32
C LEU A 21 0.22 -20.63 67.40
N PHE A 22 1.13 -21.47 67.88
CA PHE A 22 0.87 -22.41 68.97
C PHE A 22 1.83 -22.16 70.12
N ASP A 23 1.32 -22.24 71.34
CA ASP A 23 2.13 -22.25 72.56
C ASP A 23 2.56 -23.69 72.85
N LEU A 24 3.86 -23.92 72.91
CA LEU A 24 4.49 -25.20 73.20
C LEU A 24 4.86 -25.23 74.69
N LYS A 25 3.96 -25.76 75.52
CA LYS A 25 4.13 -25.72 76.98
C LYS A 25 5.05 -26.82 77.51
N ASP A 26 4.99 -28.03 76.96
CA ASP A 26 5.83 -29.18 77.32
C ASP A 26 5.94 -30.17 76.13
N SER A 27 6.71 -31.25 76.26
CA SER A 27 6.88 -32.30 75.25
C SER A 27 5.64 -33.17 75.01
N ALA A 28 4.60 -33.06 75.84
CA ALA A 28 3.37 -33.82 75.68
C ALA A 28 2.46 -33.19 74.60
N MET A 29 1.85 -34.01 73.74
CA MET A 29 1.01 -33.54 72.60
C MET A 29 -0.18 -32.69 73.04
N ASP A 30 -0.77 -32.99 74.20
CA ASP A 30 -1.87 -32.25 74.82
C ASP A 30 -1.48 -30.86 75.37
N SER A 31 -0.17 -30.58 75.40
CA SER A 31 0.37 -29.30 75.85
C SER A 31 0.61 -28.30 74.69
N VAL A 32 0.35 -28.69 73.44
CA VAL A 32 0.31 -27.81 72.27
C VAL A 32 -1.05 -27.12 72.20
N VAL A 33 -1.10 -25.86 72.59
CA VAL A 33 -2.35 -25.10 72.68
C VAL A 33 -2.34 -23.95 71.69
N PHE A 34 -3.49 -23.67 71.09
CA PHE A 34 -3.65 -22.51 70.22
C PHE A 34 -3.31 -21.23 70.98
N ALA A 35 -2.34 -20.46 70.51
CA ALA A 35 -1.86 -19.29 71.25
C ALA A 35 -2.94 -18.21 71.31
N ALA A 36 -3.19 -17.64 72.50
CA ALA A 36 -4.18 -16.56 72.65
C ALA A 36 -3.76 -15.27 71.92
N THR A 37 -2.47 -15.12 71.61
CA THR A 37 -1.85 -13.96 70.98
C THR A 37 -1.66 -14.15 69.46
N GLN A 38 -2.64 -14.73 68.75
CA GLN A 38 -2.58 -14.89 67.28
C GLN A 38 -2.26 -13.59 66.52
N THR A 39 -2.58 -12.44 67.10
CA THR A 39 -2.34 -11.11 66.49
C THR A 39 -0.88 -10.64 66.58
N SER A 40 -0.01 -11.36 67.28
CA SER A 40 1.42 -11.01 67.43
C SER A 40 2.27 -11.37 66.20
N VAL A 41 1.79 -12.29 65.37
CA VAL A 41 2.43 -12.74 64.14
C VAL A 41 1.41 -12.66 63.00
N ARG A 42 1.71 -11.85 61.99
CA ARG A 42 0.91 -11.73 60.76
C ARG A 42 1.62 -12.44 59.62
N VAL A 43 1.04 -13.52 59.11
CA VAL A 43 1.54 -14.13 57.87
C VAL A 43 1.19 -13.22 56.70
N VAL A 44 2.22 -12.84 55.95
CA VAL A 44 2.15 -11.93 54.79
C VAL A 44 1.85 -12.73 53.53
N SER A 45 2.54 -13.87 53.37
CA SER A 45 2.31 -14.82 52.27
C SER A 45 2.83 -16.20 52.65
N SER A 46 2.30 -17.23 52.00
CA SER A 46 2.85 -18.58 52.08
C SER A 46 2.64 -19.30 50.75
N SER A 47 3.60 -20.13 50.35
CA SER A 47 3.49 -20.96 49.15
C SER A 47 4.04 -22.37 49.45
N ASN A 48 3.51 -23.35 48.74
CA ASN A 48 4.07 -24.69 48.67
C ASN A 48 4.13 -25.07 47.18
N VAL A 49 5.34 -25.09 46.63
CA VAL A 49 5.57 -25.38 45.20
C VAL A 49 6.62 -26.47 45.12
N ASP A 50 6.27 -27.60 44.51
CA ASP A 50 7.17 -28.74 44.29
C ASP A 50 7.92 -29.23 45.55
N GLY A 51 7.22 -29.24 46.70
CA GLY A 51 7.78 -29.66 47.98
C GLY A 51 8.58 -28.60 48.73
N ILE A 52 8.69 -27.39 48.18
CA ILE A 52 9.33 -26.23 48.83
C ILE A 52 8.25 -25.36 49.48
N VAL A 53 8.24 -25.35 50.81
CA VAL A 53 7.35 -24.50 51.61
C VAL A 53 8.04 -23.17 51.91
N THR A 54 7.48 -22.06 51.44
CA THR A 54 7.93 -20.69 51.76
C THR A 54 6.88 -20.00 52.61
N VAL A 55 7.26 -19.44 53.76
CA VAL A 55 6.36 -18.67 54.63
C VAL A 55 6.98 -17.31 54.92
N THR A 56 6.28 -16.25 54.54
CA THR A 56 6.64 -14.86 54.85
C THR A 56 5.72 -14.38 55.97
N PHE A 57 6.28 -13.93 57.09
CA PHE A 57 5.51 -13.42 58.21
C PHE A 57 6.16 -12.17 58.82
N GLN A 58 5.33 -11.38 59.48
CA GLN A 58 5.70 -10.18 60.21
C GLN A 58 5.36 -10.39 61.68
N ARG A 59 6.31 -10.11 62.58
CA ARG A 59 6.10 -10.14 64.03
C ARG A 59 6.73 -8.92 64.70
N ARG A 60 6.30 -8.61 65.92
CA ARG A 60 6.96 -7.58 66.74
C ARG A 60 8.33 -8.06 67.21
N LEU A 61 9.24 -7.11 67.41
CA LEU A 61 10.58 -7.37 67.97
C LEU A 61 10.48 -7.67 69.48
N GLU A 62 9.59 -6.98 70.18
CA GLU A 62 9.29 -7.23 71.59
C GLU A 62 8.41 -8.47 71.75
N ALA A 63 8.64 -9.24 72.82
CA ALA A 63 7.81 -10.37 73.19
C ALA A 63 6.41 -9.91 73.65
N VAL A 64 5.35 -10.53 73.13
CA VAL A 64 3.95 -10.14 73.41
C VAL A 64 3.28 -11.07 74.44
N GLY A 65 4.02 -12.03 75.01
CA GLY A 65 3.50 -12.98 76.00
C GLY A 65 4.59 -13.83 76.65
N PRO A 66 4.23 -14.66 77.64
CA PRO A 66 5.19 -15.44 78.44
C PRO A 66 5.88 -16.57 77.66
N THR A 67 5.29 -16.99 76.54
CA THR A 67 5.83 -18.02 75.62
C THR A 67 6.58 -17.41 74.44
N ASP A 68 6.61 -16.08 74.32
CA ASP A 68 7.20 -15.38 73.18
C ASP A 68 8.61 -14.86 73.52
N VAL A 69 9.56 -15.00 72.59
CA VAL A 69 10.96 -14.59 72.81
C VAL A 69 11.24 -13.30 72.04
N ALA A 70 11.82 -12.30 72.71
CA ALA A 70 12.19 -11.03 72.08
C ALA A 70 13.34 -11.21 71.08
N ILE A 71 13.27 -10.51 69.95
CA ILE A 71 14.30 -10.54 68.90
C ILE A 71 15.37 -9.50 69.24
N SER A 72 16.62 -9.94 69.36
CA SER A 72 17.76 -9.05 69.58
C SER A 72 18.20 -8.40 68.26
N THR A 73 18.31 -7.07 68.25
CA THR A 73 18.83 -6.27 67.12
C THR A 73 20.32 -5.93 67.25
N THR A 74 20.96 -6.40 68.31
CA THR A 74 22.39 -6.14 68.60
C THR A 74 23.18 -7.42 68.82
N GLY A 75 22.51 -8.58 68.91
CA GLY A 75 23.13 -9.89 69.04
C GLY A 75 22.38 -10.95 68.23
N PRO A 76 22.97 -12.14 68.05
CA PRO A 76 22.32 -13.24 67.32
C PRO A 76 21.06 -13.72 68.06
N THR A 77 19.96 -13.87 67.32
CA THR A 77 18.72 -14.53 67.74
C THR A 77 18.66 -15.91 67.10
N ILE A 78 18.43 -16.96 67.89
CA ILE A 78 18.34 -18.33 67.35
C ILE A 78 16.93 -18.60 66.84
N LEU A 79 16.82 -18.96 65.56
CA LEU A 79 15.61 -19.48 64.95
C LEU A 79 15.67 -21.00 64.95
N ASN A 80 14.77 -21.64 65.68
CA ASN A 80 14.56 -23.08 65.63
C ASN A 80 13.44 -23.40 64.63
N TRP A 81 13.60 -24.49 63.88
CA TRP A 81 12.59 -24.96 62.94
C TRP A 81 12.49 -26.49 63.00
N ALA A 82 11.33 -27.00 62.63
CA ALA A 82 11.09 -28.44 62.52
C ALA A 82 10.03 -28.74 61.45
N ILE A 83 10.07 -29.98 60.94
CA ILE A 83 9.18 -30.49 59.90
C ILE A 83 8.65 -31.85 60.37
N GLY A 84 7.34 -32.05 60.27
CA GLY A 84 6.68 -33.35 60.48
C GLY A 84 5.97 -33.81 59.20
N PHE A 85 5.94 -35.11 58.97
CA PHE A 85 5.29 -35.74 57.83
C PHE A 85 3.92 -36.35 58.19
N THR A 86 3.51 -36.23 59.45
CA THR A 86 2.23 -36.69 59.99
C THR A 86 1.33 -35.51 60.41
N THR A 87 0.11 -35.80 60.86
CA THR A 87 -0.88 -34.80 61.23
C THR A 87 -0.47 -34.06 62.50
N PHE A 88 -0.32 -32.74 62.42
CA PHE A 88 -0.02 -31.89 63.58
C PHE A 88 -1.21 -31.82 64.58
N PRO A 89 -0.98 -31.80 65.91
CA PRO A 89 0.32 -31.90 66.58
C PRO A 89 0.85 -33.34 66.68
N ASP A 90 2.10 -33.53 66.29
CA ASP A 90 2.85 -34.79 66.43
C ASP A 90 4.36 -34.47 66.59
N TYR A 91 5.17 -35.50 66.88
CA TYR A 91 6.62 -35.38 66.88
C TYR A 91 7.12 -35.03 65.46
N HIS A 92 8.12 -34.15 65.41
CA HIS A 92 8.77 -33.74 64.17
C HIS A 92 9.79 -34.79 63.71
N ASP A 93 9.86 -35.01 62.41
CA ASP A 93 10.79 -35.93 61.77
C ASP A 93 12.15 -35.29 61.49
N VAL A 94 12.17 -33.98 61.23
CA VAL A 94 13.39 -33.20 60.95
C VAL A 94 13.38 -31.92 61.78
N GLN A 95 14.53 -31.53 62.32
CA GLN A 95 14.71 -30.25 63.02
C GLN A 95 16.05 -29.61 62.69
N GLY A 96 16.11 -28.30 62.88
CA GLY A 96 17.36 -27.55 62.84
C GLY A 96 17.25 -26.21 63.58
N SER A 97 18.39 -25.52 63.65
CA SER A 97 18.53 -24.22 64.27
C SER A 97 19.43 -23.33 63.43
N ALA A 98 19.12 -22.04 63.34
CA ALA A 98 19.93 -21.05 62.65
C ALA A 98 20.13 -19.81 63.54
N SER A 99 21.33 -19.23 63.53
CA SER A 99 21.62 -17.98 64.23
C SER A 99 21.39 -16.80 63.28
N ILE A 100 20.51 -15.87 63.66
CA ILE A 100 20.12 -14.71 62.85
C ILE A 100 20.55 -13.42 63.57
N SER A 101 21.42 -12.64 62.96
CA SER A 101 21.80 -11.31 63.45
C SER A 101 21.07 -10.24 62.66
N PHE A 102 20.31 -9.39 63.35
CA PHE A 102 19.65 -8.24 62.73
C PHE A 102 20.59 -7.03 62.85
N GLY A 103 20.98 -6.42 61.72
CA GLY A 103 21.96 -5.33 61.65
C GLY A 103 21.79 -4.49 60.38
N THR A 104 22.55 -3.39 60.27
CA THR A 104 22.45 -2.28 59.29
C THR A 104 21.85 -2.63 57.91
N PRO A 105 21.01 -1.76 57.33
CA PRO A 105 20.31 -2.03 56.09
C PRO A 105 21.29 -2.47 55.01
N LEU A 106 20.93 -3.55 54.30
CA LEU A 106 21.67 -4.04 53.15
C LEU A 106 21.92 -2.85 52.20
N SER A 107 23.18 -2.58 51.92
CA SER A 107 23.62 -1.67 50.86
C SER A 107 24.15 -2.55 49.73
N PRO A 108 23.51 -2.56 48.55
CA PRO A 108 22.30 -1.83 48.16
C PRO A 108 21.00 -2.41 48.76
N PRO A 109 19.91 -1.60 48.82
CA PRO A 109 18.64 -2.03 49.39
C PRO A 109 18.08 -3.26 48.66
N PRO A 110 17.34 -4.15 49.36
CA PRO A 110 16.72 -5.31 48.73
C PRO A 110 15.69 -4.90 47.68
N CYS A 111 15.47 -5.75 46.67
CA CYS A 111 14.43 -5.55 45.66
C CYS A 111 13.05 -5.57 46.34
N THR A 112 12.37 -4.42 46.37
CA THR A 112 11.00 -4.28 46.88
C THR A 112 10.22 -3.30 46.01
N LYS A 113 8.88 -3.25 46.17
CA LYS A 113 8.03 -2.30 45.45
C LYS A 113 8.39 -0.84 45.74
N GLU A 114 8.82 -0.54 46.97
CA GLU A 114 9.18 0.81 47.42
C GLU A 114 10.47 1.33 46.75
N VAL A 115 11.32 0.43 46.26
CA VAL A 115 12.53 0.78 45.50
C VAL A 115 12.19 1.07 44.03
N LEU A 116 11.04 0.59 43.54
CA LEU A 116 10.54 0.76 42.17
C LEU A 116 9.61 1.98 42.05
N ASN A 117 10.11 3.16 42.46
CA ASN A 117 9.35 4.42 42.49
C ASN A 117 9.23 5.14 41.12
N GLY A 118 9.76 4.57 40.05
CA GLY A 118 9.65 5.13 38.70
C GLY A 118 8.23 5.07 38.13
N SER A 119 7.95 5.94 37.15
CA SER A 119 6.78 5.80 36.28
C SER A 119 6.86 4.47 35.53
N PRO A 120 5.76 3.70 35.47
CA PRO A 120 5.77 2.47 34.70
C PRO A 120 5.93 2.75 33.19
N MET A 121 6.60 1.83 32.52
CA MET A 121 6.66 1.78 31.06
C MET A 121 5.57 0.83 30.56
N ASP A 122 4.62 1.36 29.80
CA ASP A 122 3.55 0.56 29.22
C ASP A 122 3.98 -0.07 27.91
N LEU A 123 3.84 -1.39 27.84
CA LEU A 123 4.26 -2.27 26.74
C LEU A 123 3.06 -2.93 26.06
N GLY A 124 1.86 -2.36 26.20
CA GLY A 124 0.59 -2.96 25.78
C GLY A 124 -0.27 -3.29 27.00
N PRO A 125 -0.73 -4.54 27.20
CA PRO A 125 -1.39 -4.94 28.45
C PRO A 125 -0.40 -5.11 29.61
N ILE A 126 0.89 -4.96 29.36
CA ILE A 126 1.95 -5.12 30.34
C ILE A 126 2.49 -3.75 30.71
N SER A 127 2.67 -3.51 32.02
CA SER A 127 3.25 -2.31 32.59
C SER A 127 4.48 -2.71 33.39
N LEU A 128 5.65 -2.19 33.02
CA LEU A 128 6.93 -2.62 33.57
C LEU A 128 7.62 -1.48 34.32
N LYS A 129 8.07 -1.75 35.54
CA LYS A 129 9.03 -0.94 36.28
C LYS A 129 10.30 -1.72 36.51
N SER A 130 11.45 -1.05 36.49
CA SER A 130 12.73 -1.68 36.79
C SER A 130 13.69 -0.73 37.48
N ALA A 131 14.63 -1.30 38.24
CA ALA A 131 15.73 -0.57 38.86
C ALA A 131 16.96 -1.46 39.04
N VAL A 132 18.15 -0.88 38.93
CA VAL A 132 19.42 -1.59 39.16
C VAL A 132 19.88 -1.39 40.61
N LEU A 133 20.13 -2.50 41.30
CA LEU A 133 20.51 -2.60 42.71
C LEU A 133 21.83 -3.37 42.83
N GLY A 134 22.94 -2.68 42.63
CA GLY A 134 24.29 -3.30 42.60
C GLY A 134 24.41 -4.30 41.45
N PRO A 135 24.74 -5.59 41.71
CA PRO A 135 24.90 -6.60 40.67
C PRO A 135 23.57 -7.21 40.19
N PHE A 136 22.42 -6.69 40.63
CA PHE A 136 21.10 -7.20 40.30
C PHE A 136 20.21 -6.14 39.66
N ALA A 137 19.27 -6.57 38.82
CA ALA A 137 18.13 -5.80 38.37
C ALA A 137 16.85 -6.29 39.09
N CYS A 138 16.07 -5.33 39.56
CA CYS A 138 14.77 -5.53 40.20
C CYS A 138 13.68 -5.12 39.21
N PHE A 139 12.62 -5.93 39.09
CA PHE A 139 11.53 -5.74 38.15
C PHE A 139 10.19 -5.81 38.86
N GLN A 140 9.25 -4.99 38.43
CA GLN A 140 7.83 -5.14 38.73
C GLN A 140 7.07 -5.14 37.41
N VAL A 141 6.37 -6.24 37.16
CA VAL A 141 5.53 -6.44 35.98
C VAL A 141 4.09 -6.47 36.44
N THR A 142 3.26 -5.61 35.86
CA THR A 142 1.81 -5.67 36.01
C THR A 142 1.21 -6.07 34.66
N VAL A 143 0.36 -7.08 34.62
CA VAL A 143 -0.33 -7.52 33.40
C VAL A 143 -1.83 -7.32 33.58
N GLN A 144 -2.44 -6.54 32.70
CA GLN A 144 -3.88 -6.30 32.61
C GLN A 144 -4.44 -7.04 31.40
N TYR A 145 -4.69 -8.34 31.56
CA TYR A 145 -5.30 -9.17 30.52
C TYR A 145 -6.27 -10.16 31.16
N PRO A 146 -7.58 -9.84 31.19
CA PRO A 146 -8.58 -10.72 31.76
C PRO A 146 -8.51 -12.10 31.10
N ASN A 147 -8.45 -13.15 31.90
CA ASN A 147 -8.33 -14.56 31.49
C ASN A 147 -6.93 -15.06 31.11
N ALA A 148 -5.86 -14.27 31.30
CA ALA A 148 -4.51 -14.80 31.13
C ALA A 148 -4.25 -15.99 32.06
N THR A 149 -3.82 -17.12 31.51
CA THR A 149 -3.38 -18.32 32.23
C THR A 149 -1.87 -18.31 32.46
N TRP A 150 -1.12 -17.62 31.59
CA TRP A 150 0.30 -17.39 31.73
C TRP A 150 0.76 -16.09 31.06
N PHE A 151 1.87 -15.52 31.54
CA PHE A 151 2.63 -14.50 30.82
C PHE A 151 4.10 -14.86 30.80
N ALA A 152 4.82 -14.47 29.75
CA ALA A 152 6.25 -14.67 29.61
C ALA A 152 6.97 -13.32 29.40
N LEU A 153 8.17 -13.20 29.94
CA LEU A 153 9.06 -12.05 29.78
C LEU A 153 10.49 -12.55 29.55
N ALA A 154 11.14 -12.09 28.48
CA ALA A 154 12.51 -12.48 28.13
C ALA A 154 13.37 -11.24 27.88
N ILE A 155 14.58 -11.22 28.45
CA ILE A 155 15.66 -10.35 27.97
C ILE A 155 16.31 -11.10 26.81
N ALA A 156 16.36 -10.47 25.63
CA ALA A 156 16.70 -11.17 24.39
C ALA A 156 17.73 -10.41 23.56
N PRO A 157 18.49 -11.09 22.68
CA PRO A 157 19.42 -10.44 21.76
C PRO A 157 18.69 -9.78 20.57
N THR A 158 17.46 -10.21 20.26
CA THR A 158 16.64 -9.64 19.18
C THR A 158 15.19 -9.45 19.61
N THR A 159 14.38 -8.81 18.77
CA THR A 159 12.94 -8.61 19.00
C THR A 159 12.09 -9.87 18.81
N ASN A 160 12.70 -11.02 18.47
CA ASN A 160 12.02 -12.30 18.36
C ASN A 160 12.03 -13.04 19.69
N MET A 161 10.95 -13.74 20.02
CA MET A 161 10.87 -14.53 21.26
C MET A 161 11.81 -15.75 21.22
N ILE A 162 11.95 -16.39 20.05
CA ILE A 162 12.91 -17.48 19.80
C ILE A 162 14.14 -16.90 19.09
N ASN A 163 15.34 -17.21 19.60
CA ASN A 163 16.61 -16.67 19.08
C ASN A 163 17.60 -17.77 18.74
N THR A 164 18.60 -17.42 17.92
CA THR A 164 19.80 -18.25 17.70
C THR A 164 21.02 -17.37 17.94
N PRO A 165 21.81 -17.60 19.01
CA PRO A 165 21.64 -18.64 20.05
C PRO A 165 20.35 -18.46 20.87
N ALA A 166 19.83 -19.57 21.41
CA ALA A 166 18.60 -19.60 22.19
C ALA A 166 18.73 -18.80 23.49
N ASN A 167 17.63 -18.21 23.93
CA ASN A 167 17.54 -17.51 25.21
C ASN A 167 16.46 -18.11 26.11
N ASN A 168 16.49 -17.78 27.39
CA ASN A 168 15.45 -18.14 28.35
C ASN A 168 14.37 -17.05 28.46
N ALA A 169 13.23 -17.44 29.02
CA ALA A 169 12.15 -16.56 29.42
C ALA A 169 11.69 -16.89 30.84
N ILE A 170 11.32 -15.85 31.58
CA ILE A 170 10.58 -15.99 32.84
C ILE A 170 9.11 -16.15 32.47
N VAL A 171 8.51 -17.26 32.88
CA VAL A 171 7.10 -17.56 32.65
C VAL A 171 6.39 -17.59 33.98
N PHE A 172 5.36 -16.77 34.09
CA PHE A 172 4.48 -16.72 35.24
C PHE A 172 3.17 -17.44 34.93
N HIS A 173 2.79 -18.34 35.81
CA HIS A 173 1.57 -19.12 35.76
C HIS A 173 0.54 -18.47 36.68
N THR A 174 -0.54 -17.95 36.10
CA THR A 174 -1.55 -17.20 36.88
C THR A 174 -2.41 -18.11 37.75
N THR A 175 -2.54 -19.39 37.37
CA THR A 175 -3.36 -20.40 38.05
C THR A 175 -2.80 -20.81 39.41
N ASN A 176 -1.48 -20.91 39.54
CA ASN A 176 -0.80 -21.29 40.78
C ASN A 176 0.05 -20.16 41.38
N GLY A 177 0.13 -19.00 40.70
CA GLY A 177 0.84 -17.82 41.18
C GLY A 177 2.36 -17.97 41.19
N THR A 178 2.92 -18.85 40.37
CA THR A 178 4.36 -19.18 40.36
C THR A 178 5.07 -18.63 39.13
N ALA A 179 6.37 -18.36 39.23
CA ALA A 179 7.21 -18.01 38.08
C ALA A 179 8.40 -18.96 37.98
N ALA A 180 8.75 -19.36 36.76
CA ALA A 180 9.91 -20.20 36.48
C ALA A 180 10.58 -19.80 35.16
N LEU A 181 11.86 -20.15 35.02
CA LEU A 181 12.62 -19.99 33.79
C LEU A 181 12.43 -21.19 32.86
N TYR A 182 12.27 -20.89 31.57
CA TYR A 182 12.18 -21.85 30.48
C TYR A 182 13.14 -21.46 29.36
N ASP A 183 13.81 -22.45 28.77
CA ASP A 183 14.66 -22.28 27.59
C ASP A 183 13.80 -22.31 26.33
N LEU A 184 13.95 -21.28 25.48
CA LEU A 184 13.19 -21.11 24.25
C LEU A 184 14.01 -21.59 23.05
N LEU A 185 13.97 -22.90 22.78
CA LEU A 185 14.82 -23.53 21.77
C LEU A 185 14.25 -23.46 20.35
N ASP A 186 12.93 -23.61 20.21
CA ASP A 186 12.20 -23.49 18.94
C ASP A 186 10.78 -22.95 19.19
N SER A 187 10.07 -22.66 18.11
CA SER A 187 8.71 -22.15 18.03
C SER A 187 7.62 -23.17 18.42
N ALA A 188 7.94 -24.46 18.44
CA ALA A 188 6.99 -25.50 18.83
C ALA A 188 6.87 -25.58 20.37
N PRO A 189 5.66 -25.75 20.95
CA PRO A 189 5.46 -25.75 22.41
C PRO A 189 6.28 -26.81 23.16
N ASP A 190 6.54 -27.96 22.54
CA ASP A 190 7.38 -29.04 23.07
C ASP A 190 8.88 -28.70 23.10
N SER A 191 9.29 -27.65 22.39
CA SER A 191 10.65 -27.13 22.35
C SER A 191 10.91 -26.05 23.39
N VAL A 192 9.92 -25.74 24.23
CA VAL A 192 10.05 -24.85 25.39
C VAL A 192 10.29 -25.69 26.64
N LEU A 193 11.54 -25.74 27.09
CA LEU A 193 11.97 -26.67 28.13
C LEU A 193 12.13 -25.97 29.48
N TYR A 194 11.68 -26.61 30.55
CA TYR A 194 11.92 -26.11 31.90
C TYR A 194 13.43 -26.02 32.17
N GLN A 195 13.91 -24.86 32.61
CA GLN A 195 15.33 -24.66 32.89
C GLN A 195 15.68 -25.23 34.27
N PRO A 196 16.55 -26.26 34.39
CA PRO A 196 16.83 -26.86 35.70
C PRO A 196 17.50 -25.90 36.68
N ASN A 197 18.33 -24.98 36.17
CA ASN A 197 18.98 -23.97 36.98
C ASN A 197 18.17 -22.66 37.00
N GLN A 198 17.47 -22.42 38.09
CA GLN A 198 16.63 -21.24 38.29
C GLN A 198 17.40 -20.02 38.86
N SER A 199 18.75 -20.04 38.92
CA SER A 199 19.56 -19.00 39.57
C SER A 199 19.43 -17.59 38.98
N SER A 200 18.96 -17.47 37.73
CA SER A 200 18.70 -16.17 37.09
C SER A 200 17.40 -15.51 37.55
N LEU A 201 16.57 -16.18 38.35
CA LEU A 201 15.28 -15.68 38.80
C LEU A 201 15.11 -15.83 40.31
N ARG A 202 14.78 -14.72 40.96
CA ARG A 202 14.33 -14.71 42.35
C ARG A 202 13.01 -13.94 42.46
N VAL A 203 11.90 -14.64 42.60
CA VAL A 203 10.59 -14.02 42.81
C VAL A 203 10.51 -13.46 44.23
N ILE A 204 10.14 -12.19 44.36
CA ILE A 204 9.98 -11.49 45.63
C ILE A 204 8.51 -11.47 46.04
N GLU A 205 7.64 -11.12 45.10
CA GLU A 205 6.20 -11.07 45.31
C GLU A 205 5.48 -11.47 44.02
N ALA A 206 4.41 -12.23 44.14
CA ALA A 206 3.50 -12.48 43.05
C ALA A 206 2.06 -12.49 43.56
N SER A 207 1.16 -11.86 42.82
CA SER A 207 -0.27 -11.87 43.13
C SER A 207 -1.10 -11.77 41.86
N VAL A 208 -2.32 -12.32 41.93
CA VAL A 208 -3.33 -12.21 40.89
C VAL A 208 -4.59 -11.69 41.57
N VAL A 209 -5.00 -10.46 41.24
CA VAL A 209 -6.17 -9.81 41.83
C VAL A 209 -7.06 -9.29 40.71
N SER A 210 -8.32 -9.75 40.67
CA SER A 210 -9.34 -9.30 39.71
C SER A 210 -8.87 -9.36 38.23
N GLY A 211 -8.15 -10.43 37.86
CA GLY A 211 -7.61 -10.60 36.50
C GLY A 211 -6.40 -9.73 36.17
N THR A 212 -5.85 -9.01 37.15
CA THR A 212 -4.56 -8.30 37.03
C THR A 212 -3.48 -9.11 37.73
N VAL A 213 -2.41 -9.41 37.00
CA VAL A 213 -1.24 -10.09 37.53
C VAL A 213 -0.20 -9.06 37.94
N LEU A 214 0.41 -9.25 39.11
CA LEU A 214 1.52 -8.43 39.60
C LEU A 214 2.64 -9.35 40.05
N VAL A 215 3.82 -9.19 39.44
CA VAL A 215 5.02 -9.96 39.81
C VAL A 215 6.18 -9.02 40.05
N VAL A 216 6.82 -9.15 41.20
CA VAL A 216 8.06 -8.49 41.57
C VAL A 216 9.15 -9.56 41.65
N PHE A 217 10.20 -9.41 40.87
CA PHE A 217 11.31 -10.36 40.87
C PHE A 217 12.65 -9.65 40.70
N GLN A 218 13.69 -10.37 41.09
CA GLN A 218 15.08 -9.94 41.01
C GLN A 218 15.84 -10.90 40.09
N ARG A 219 16.76 -10.34 39.29
CA ARG A 219 17.62 -11.09 38.38
C ARG A 219 19.05 -10.52 38.40
N PRO A 220 20.10 -11.35 38.31
CA PRO A 220 21.48 -10.85 38.14
C PRO A 220 21.67 -10.07 36.84
N LEU A 221 22.56 -9.08 36.85
CA LEU A 221 22.93 -8.35 35.62
C LEU A 221 23.73 -9.24 34.66
N ALA A 222 24.64 -10.05 35.19
CA ALA A 222 25.38 -11.03 34.41
C ALA A 222 24.50 -12.24 34.07
N ALA A 223 24.66 -12.77 32.86
CA ALA A 223 24.08 -14.06 32.48
C ALA A 223 24.60 -15.16 33.41
N THR A 224 23.70 -15.93 34.06
CA THR A 224 24.12 -17.01 34.97
C THR A 224 24.17 -18.39 34.31
N VAL A 225 23.55 -18.54 33.14
CA VAL A 225 23.47 -19.77 32.35
C VAL A 225 23.56 -19.44 30.84
N PRO A 226 23.90 -20.40 29.96
CA PRO A 226 24.19 -20.12 28.54
C PRO A 226 23.03 -19.51 27.75
N THR A 227 21.79 -19.79 28.12
CA THR A 227 20.57 -19.23 27.51
C THR A 227 20.14 -17.91 28.19
N ASP A 228 20.85 -17.46 29.21
CA ASP A 228 20.55 -16.20 29.87
C ASP A 228 21.25 -15.03 29.17
N VAL A 229 20.55 -13.92 28.99
CA VAL A 229 21.11 -12.73 28.30
C VAL A 229 21.54 -11.66 29.29
N ALA A 230 22.81 -11.28 29.30
CA ALA A 230 23.30 -10.26 30.23
C ALA A 230 22.55 -8.91 30.05
N ILE A 231 22.19 -8.27 31.16
CA ILE A 231 21.59 -6.94 31.16
C ILE A 231 22.69 -5.89 31.14
N SER A 232 22.69 -5.07 30.10
CA SER A 232 23.55 -3.90 29.99
C SER A 232 22.94 -2.71 30.72
N THR A 233 23.73 -2.01 31.54
CA THR A 233 23.33 -0.76 32.20
C THR A 233 23.71 0.48 31.39
N THR A 234 24.52 0.31 30.34
CA THR A 234 24.99 1.39 29.46
C THR A 234 24.28 1.37 28.11
N GLU A 235 23.90 0.19 27.62
CA GLU A 235 23.24 0.01 26.34
C GLU A 235 21.74 -0.27 26.53
N ALA A 236 21.01 -0.25 25.42
CA ALA A 236 19.61 -0.57 25.43
C ALA A 236 19.41 -2.09 25.32
N ASN A 237 18.49 -2.64 26.09
CA ASN A 237 18.22 -4.07 26.20
C ASN A 237 16.87 -4.36 25.55
N ILE A 238 16.75 -5.48 24.87
CA ILE A 238 15.48 -5.90 24.28
C ILE A 238 14.74 -6.76 25.28
N VAL A 239 13.48 -6.41 25.53
CA VAL A 239 12.54 -7.14 26.38
C VAL A 239 11.39 -7.62 25.52
N ASN A 240 11.31 -8.93 25.32
CA ASN A 240 10.20 -9.57 24.64
C ASN A 240 9.20 -10.07 25.68
N TRP A 241 7.93 -10.02 25.34
CA TRP A 241 6.87 -10.48 26.22
C TRP A 241 5.76 -11.16 25.44
N ALA A 242 5.06 -12.07 26.13
CA ALA A 242 3.92 -12.77 25.57
C ALA A 242 2.88 -13.09 26.65
N VAL A 243 1.61 -13.23 26.26
CA VAL A 243 0.51 -13.61 27.15
C VAL A 243 -0.33 -14.65 26.42
N GLY A 244 -0.77 -15.68 27.14
CA GLY A 244 -1.70 -16.70 26.63
C GLY A 244 -2.83 -17.00 27.61
N THR A 245 -3.93 -17.51 27.05
CA THR A 245 -5.14 -17.93 27.77
C THR A 245 -5.31 -19.46 27.82
N THR A 246 -4.43 -20.21 27.16
CA THR A 246 -4.38 -21.68 27.17
C THR A 246 -3.33 -22.22 28.15
N THR A 247 -3.28 -23.53 28.39
CA THR A 247 -2.32 -24.11 29.35
C THR A 247 -0.90 -24.07 28.79
N TRP A 248 0.06 -23.56 29.58
CA TRP A 248 1.47 -23.54 29.19
C TRP A 248 2.11 -24.95 29.19
N PRO A 249 3.05 -25.27 28.28
CA PRO A 249 3.50 -24.46 27.15
C PRO A 249 2.53 -24.53 25.96
N ASP A 250 2.23 -23.39 25.37
CA ASP A 250 1.40 -23.26 24.16
C ASP A 250 1.70 -21.93 23.46
N TYR A 251 1.12 -21.73 22.27
CA TYR A 251 1.21 -20.48 21.54
C TYR A 251 0.56 -19.33 22.32
N HIS A 252 1.19 -18.16 22.26
CA HIS A 252 0.65 -16.95 22.86
C HIS A 252 -0.54 -16.39 22.07
N ASP A 253 -1.46 -15.71 22.74
CA ASP A 253 -2.52 -14.95 22.07
C ASP A 253 -2.01 -13.60 21.58
N ILE A 254 -1.15 -12.98 22.40
CA ILE A 254 -0.54 -11.68 22.13
C ILE A 254 0.92 -11.68 22.56
N GLN A 255 1.72 -10.89 21.86
CA GLN A 255 3.14 -10.71 22.15
C GLN A 255 3.60 -9.32 21.75
N GLY A 256 4.75 -8.91 22.28
CA GLY A 256 5.40 -7.67 21.90
C GLY A 256 6.87 -7.65 22.30
N SER A 257 7.53 -6.58 21.88
CA SER A 257 8.94 -6.34 22.14
C SER A 257 9.16 -4.86 22.41
N ALA A 258 10.06 -4.56 23.35
CA ALA A 258 10.42 -3.20 23.71
C ALA A 258 11.91 -3.08 23.99
N THR A 259 12.44 -1.87 23.82
CA THR A 259 13.84 -1.57 24.10
C THR A 259 13.93 -0.69 25.35
N ILE A 260 14.68 -1.14 26.35
CA ILE A 260 14.73 -0.54 27.69
C ILE A 260 16.17 -0.24 28.09
N ARG A 261 16.41 0.95 28.64
CA ARG A 261 17.70 1.31 29.24
C ARG A 261 17.56 1.23 30.76
N PHE A 262 18.37 0.40 31.39
CA PHE A 262 18.40 0.27 32.85
C PHE A 262 19.42 1.25 33.42
N SER A 263 18.95 2.36 34.00
CA SER A 263 19.83 3.28 34.74
C SER A 263 20.02 2.81 36.19
N SER A 264 21.25 2.96 36.71
CA SER A 264 21.51 2.87 38.14
C SER A 264 20.72 3.95 38.87
N ILE A 265 20.10 3.64 40.01
CA ILE A 265 19.50 4.65 40.89
C ILE A 265 20.63 5.58 41.37
N SER A 266 20.87 6.66 40.65
CA SER A 266 21.54 7.86 41.14
C SER A 266 20.50 8.96 41.15
N ALA A 267 20.51 9.72 42.24
CA ALA A 267 19.49 10.69 42.62
C ALA A 267 18.90 11.50 41.45
N VAL A 268 17.56 11.57 41.47
CA VAL A 268 16.68 12.60 40.91
C VAL A 268 17.32 13.52 39.86
N THR A 269 17.03 13.25 38.60
CA THR A 269 16.87 14.31 37.59
C THR A 269 15.74 13.92 36.63
N THR A 270 14.93 14.92 36.31
CA THR A 270 13.71 15.00 35.48
C THR A 270 13.50 13.92 34.40
N PRO A 271 12.24 13.49 34.15
CA PRO A 271 11.94 12.46 33.17
C PRO A 271 12.17 12.96 31.74
N ALA A 272 13.07 12.29 31.01
CA ALA A 272 12.99 12.25 29.57
C ALA A 272 11.87 11.27 29.17
N SER A 273 10.93 11.76 28.36
CA SER A 273 9.82 10.96 27.82
C SER A 273 10.33 9.69 27.12
N PRO A 274 9.65 8.53 27.23
CA PRO A 274 10.02 7.33 26.49
C PRO A 274 9.94 7.62 24.99
N ALA A 275 11.05 7.46 24.28
CA ALA A 275 11.07 7.58 22.84
C ALA A 275 10.18 6.48 22.25
N ALA A 276 9.13 6.87 21.53
CA ALA A 276 8.39 5.98 20.65
C ALA A 276 9.37 5.17 19.79
N PRO A 277 9.08 3.90 19.43
CA PRO A 277 9.93 3.15 18.50
C PRO A 277 10.19 4.04 17.29
N ALA A 278 11.46 4.36 17.05
CA ALA A 278 11.83 5.34 16.03
C ALA A 278 11.30 4.82 14.69
N LEU A 279 10.25 5.46 14.19
CA LEU A 279 9.77 5.26 12.83
C LEU A 279 11.00 5.48 11.93
N VAL A 280 11.37 4.48 11.13
CA VAL A 280 12.50 4.62 10.22
C VAL A 280 11.97 5.30 8.94
N PRO A 281 12.26 6.58 8.69
CA PRO A 281 11.82 7.21 7.46
C PRO A 281 12.54 6.56 6.27
N THR A 282 11.78 6.13 5.28
CA THR A 282 12.34 5.47 4.09
C THR A 282 12.60 6.46 2.96
N TYR A 283 13.62 6.21 2.15
CA TYR A 283 13.99 7.10 1.05
C TYR A 283 13.07 6.98 -0.17
N THR A 284 12.08 6.08 -0.15
CA THR A 284 11.19 5.81 -1.29
C THR A 284 10.51 7.08 -1.81
N PHE A 285 10.01 7.93 -0.90
CA PHE A 285 9.41 9.22 -1.27
C PHE A 285 10.40 10.12 -2.01
N TRP A 286 11.61 10.30 -1.46
CA TRP A 286 12.64 11.16 -2.03
C TRP A 286 13.15 10.63 -3.37
N ILE A 287 13.32 9.31 -3.49
CA ILE A 287 13.69 8.66 -4.74
C ILE A 287 12.60 8.88 -5.79
N ALA A 288 11.33 8.68 -5.44
CA ALA A 288 10.20 8.92 -6.35
C ALA A 288 10.13 10.39 -6.78
N ALA A 289 10.30 11.34 -5.86
CA ALA A 289 10.30 12.77 -6.14
C ALA A 289 11.46 13.17 -7.07
N ALA A 290 12.69 12.73 -6.77
CA ALA A 290 13.86 13.00 -7.60
C ALA A 290 13.70 12.40 -9.01
N THR A 291 13.17 11.19 -9.09
CA THR A 291 12.88 10.50 -10.37
C THR A 291 11.85 11.28 -11.18
N PHE A 292 10.77 11.75 -10.56
CA PHE A 292 9.76 12.56 -11.24
C PHE A 292 10.33 13.89 -11.71
N ILE A 293 11.11 14.60 -10.87
CA ILE A 293 11.75 15.87 -11.23
C ILE A 293 12.71 15.69 -12.42
N LEU A 294 13.49 14.60 -12.44
CA LEU A 294 14.39 14.28 -13.55
C LEU A 294 13.60 14.01 -14.85
N ILE A 295 12.57 13.17 -14.79
CA ILE A 295 11.72 12.87 -15.95
C ILE A 295 11.03 14.15 -16.45
N ALA A 296 10.48 14.96 -15.55
CA ALA A 296 9.80 16.20 -15.87
C ALA A 296 10.74 17.24 -16.48
N SER A 297 11.96 17.40 -15.95
CA SER A 297 12.94 18.36 -16.48
C SER A 297 13.42 17.97 -17.87
N LEU A 298 13.74 16.68 -18.09
CA LEU A 298 14.06 16.16 -19.42
C LEU A 298 12.88 16.33 -20.39
N GLY A 299 11.66 16.09 -19.91
CA GLY A 299 10.43 16.34 -20.66
C GLY A 299 10.34 17.79 -21.13
N VAL A 300 10.52 18.76 -20.22
CA VAL A 300 10.46 20.20 -20.53
C VAL A 300 11.53 20.58 -21.55
N VAL A 301 12.77 20.10 -21.38
CA VAL A 301 13.87 20.34 -22.31
C VAL A 301 13.54 19.80 -23.69
N VAL A 302 13.09 18.54 -23.78
CA VAL A 302 12.71 17.94 -25.07
C VAL A 302 11.52 18.68 -25.68
N THR A 303 10.50 19.03 -24.90
CA THR A 303 9.28 19.67 -25.39
C THR A 303 9.53 21.07 -25.94
N HIS A 304 10.28 21.90 -25.19
CA HIS A 304 10.47 23.32 -25.48
C HIS A 304 11.78 23.68 -26.21
N SER A 305 12.68 22.72 -26.43
CA SER A 305 13.84 22.95 -27.28
C SER A 305 13.44 23.29 -28.71
N VAL A 306 14.09 24.32 -29.26
CA VAL A 306 13.85 24.83 -30.62
C VAL A 306 14.70 24.04 -31.61
N GLY A 307 14.11 23.64 -32.74
CA GLY A 307 14.82 22.98 -33.86
C GLY A 307 14.73 21.44 -33.87
N SER A 308 15.54 20.81 -34.72
CA SER A 308 15.52 19.37 -34.97
C SER A 308 16.30 18.53 -33.93
N SER A 309 16.98 19.17 -32.98
CA SER A 309 17.96 18.56 -32.06
C SER A 309 17.43 17.36 -31.25
N PHE A 310 16.11 17.31 -30.99
CA PHE A 310 15.47 16.21 -30.26
C PHE A 310 14.37 15.50 -31.05
N ARG A 311 14.37 15.58 -32.40
CA ARG A 311 13.41 14.84 -33.23
C ARG A 311 13.46 13.33 -32.97
N TRP A 312 14.65 12.78 -32.76
CA TRP A 312 14.85 11.37 -32.42
C TRP A 312 14.11 10.97 -31.13
N ALA A 313 14.07 11.84 -30.12
CA ALA A 313 13.37 11.57 -28.86
C ALA A 313 11.83 11.60 -29.03
N LYS A 314 11.33 12.48 -29.89
CA LYS A 314 9.88 12.71 -30.10
C LYS A 314 9.23 11.74 -31.09
N HIS A 315 9.92 11.37 -32.17
CA HIS A 315 9.29 10.69 -33.30
C HIS A 315 9.92 9.34 -33.65
N GLN A 316 11.21 9.14 -33.36
CA GLN A 316 11.89 7.89 -33.72
C GLN A 316 11.43 6.74 -32.83
N ARG A 317 10.96 5.67 -33.48
CA ARG A 317 10.49 4.43 -32.83
C ARG A 317 11.66 3.46 -32.64
N LEU A 318 11.56 2.61 -31.61
CA LEU A 318 12.63 1.69 -31.22
C LEU A 318 12.89 0.60 -32.27
N THR A 319 11.82 -0.05 -32.73
CA THR A 319 11.89 -1.22 -33.60
C THR A 319 10.82 -1.15 -34.67
N ALA A 320 11.03 -1.85 -35.78
CA ALA A 320 9.98 -2.07 -36.77
C ALA A 320 8.77 -2.77 -36.12
N PRO A 321 7.53 -2.43 -36.50
CA PRO A 321 6.37 -3.24 -36.16
C PRO A 321 6.52 -4.64 -36.78
N PRO A 322 6.05 -5.70 -36.10
CA PRO A 322 6.26 -7.07 -36.56
C PRO A 322 5.51 -7.36 -37.86
N SER A 323 6.16 -8.00 -38.83
CA SER A 323 5.56 -8.34 -40.13
C SER A 323 4.73 -9.64 -40.13
N GLY A 324 4.83 -10.46 -39.09
CA GLY A 324 4.30 -11.83 -39.03
C GLY A 324 3.02 -12.04 -38.23
N ALA A 325 2.55 -13.29 -38.20
CA ALA A 325 1.32 -13.72 -37.54
C ALA A 325 1.29 -13.42 -36.03
N ALA A 326 0.08 -13.38 -35.46
CA ALA A 326 -0.14 -13.11 -34.06
C ALA A 326 0.49 -14.19 -33.15
N SER A 327 1.52 -13.78 -32.42
CA SER A 327 2.19 -14.54 -31.34
C SER A 327 2.42 -13.66 -30.11
N ILE A 328 2.72 -14.28 -28.96
CA ILE A 328 3.09 -13.53 -27.73
C ILE A 328 4.29 -12.62 -27.99
N TRP A 329 5.28 -13.10 -28.74
CA TRP A 329 6.44 -12.31 -29.16
C TRP A 329 6.02 -11.11 -30.02
N SER A 330 5.13 -11.30 -30.99
CA SER A 330 4.62 -10.19 -31.81
C SER A 330 3.83 -9.15 -30.98
N ALA A 331 3.19 -9.54 -29.87
CA ALA A 331 2.50 -8.60 -28.99
C ALA A 331 3.49 -7.76 -28.17
N PHE A 332 4.58 -8.39 -27.72
CA PHE A 332 5.68 -7.69 -27.07
C PHE A 332 6.39 -6.71 -28.03
N VAL A 333 6.76 -7.18 -29.23
CA VAL A 333 7.39 -6.34 -30.27
C VAL A 333 6.47 -5.19 -30.69
N ARG A 334 5.15 -5.40 -30.78
CA ARG A 334 4.18 -4.31 -31.01
C ARG A 334 4.24 -3.22 -29.92
N THR A 335 4.39 -3.63 -28.66
CA THR A 335 4.56 -2.66 -27.56
C THR A 335 5.84 -1.84 -27.75
N LEU A 336 6.94 -2.48 -28.13
CA LEU A 336 8.22 -1.80 -28.39
C LEU A 336 8.17 -0.88 -29.61
N ALA A 337 7.48 -1.29 -30.69
CA ALA A 337 7.30 -0.50 -31.90
C ALA A 337 6.48 0.80 -31.67
N ASP A 338 5.67 0.82 -30.61
CA ASP A 338 4.87 1.98 -30.20
C ASP A 338 5.61 2.95 -29.27
N ILE A 339 6.77 2.54 -28.73
CA ILE A 339 7.58 3.33 -27.81
C ILE A 339 8.54 4.23 -28.62
N THR A 340 8.53 5.53 -28.32
CA THR A 340 9.55 6.45 -28.84
C THR A 340 10.86 6.33 -28.05
N PHE A 341 11.96 6.81 -28.62
CA PHE A 341 13.24 6.82 -27.90
C PHE A 341 13.18 7.65 -26.60
N GLY A 342 12.45 8.77 -26.59
CA GLY A 342 12.24 9.57 -25.38
C GLY A 342 11.46 8.82 -24.31
N GLU A 343 10.43 8.07 -24.70
CA GLU A 343 9.67 7.21 -23.79
C GLU A 343 10.51 6.05 -23.25
N LEU A 344 11.42 5.49 -24.05
CA LEU A 344 12.39 4.50 -23.57
C LEU A 344 13.29 5.09 -22.47
N VAL A 345 13.79 6.31 -22.66
CA VAL A 345 14.61 7.00 -21.64
C VAL A 345 13.82 7.15 -20.33
N VAL A 346 12.54 7.50 -20.40
CA VAL A 346 11.65 7.55 -19.22
C VAL A 346 11.53 6.18 -18.54
N VAL A 347 11.35 5.10 -19.33
CA VAL A 347 11.30 3.73 -18.80
C VAL A 347 12.62 3.34 -18.13
N ILE A 348 13.77 3.65 -18.74
CA ILE A 348 15.09 3.36 -18.17
C ILE A 348 15.28 4.10 -16.84
N ILE A 349 14.96 5.39 -16.78
CA ILE A 349 15.05 6.17 -15.54
C ILE A 349 14.16 5.57 -14.45
N TYR A 350 12.93 5.17 -14.79
CA TYR A 350 12.03 4.51 -13.86
C TYR A 350 12.59 3.16 -13.35
N LEU A 351 13.14 2.33 -14.25
CA LEU A 351 13.75 1.04 -13.88
C LEU A 351 14.98 1.22 -12.99
N LEU A 352 15.80 2.26 -13.24
CA LEU A 352 16.90 2.62 -12.35
C LEU A 352 16.38 3.02 -10.96
N ALA A 353 15.34 3.85 -10.89
CA ALA A 353 14.71 4.21 -9.62
C ALA A 353 14.17 2.99 -8.87
N PHE A 354 13.58 2.02 -9.59
CA PHE A 354 13.10 0.76 -9.04
C PHE A 354 14.22 -0.04 -8.37
N VAL A 355 15.39 -0.14 -9.01
CA VAL A 355 16.58 -0.79 -8.43
C VAL A 355 17.12 0.00 -7.24
N VAL A 356 17.21 1.34 -7.36
CA VAL A 356 17.69 2.23 -6.29
C VAL A 356 16.80 2.13 -5.04
N VAL A 357 15.48 2.01 -5.19
CA VAL A 357 14.57 1.74 -4.06
C VAL A 357 14.95 0.44 -3.37
N GLY A 358 15.15 -0.65 -4.12
CA GLY A 358 15.57 -1.94 -3.55
C GLY A 358 16.89 -1.86 -2.78
N ILE A 359 17.89 -1.19 -3.34
CA ILE A 359 19.20 -0.96 -2.68
C ILE A 359 19.01 -0.10 -1.42
N SER A 360 18.22 0.97 -1.50
CA SER A 360 18.00 1.88 -0.37
C SER A 360 17.37 1.16 0.83
N VAL A 361 16.40 0.27 0.58
CA VAL A 361 15.77 -0.54 1.63
C VAL A 361 16.81 -1.49 2.25
N ARG A 362 17.70 -2.10 1.45
CA ARG A 362 18.77 -2.96 1.98
C ARG A 362 19.76 -2.20 2.87
N ILE A 363 20.07 -0.96 2.52
CA ILE A 363 20.96 -0.10 3.31
C ILE A 363 20.29 0.33 4.62
N GLN A 364 18.99 0.67 4.57
CA GLN A 364 18.25 1.13 5.74
C GLN A 364 17.91 0.02 6.74
N PHE A 365 17.81 -1.23 6.27
CA PHE A 365 17.51 -2.39 7.09
C PHE A 365 18.60 -3.47 6.93
N PRO A 366 19.84 -3.20 7.36
CA PRO A 366 20.98 -4.07 7.08
C PRO A 366 20.94 -5.39 7.87
N THR A 367 20.26 -5.41 9.02
CA THR A 367 20.24 -6.54 9.97
C THR A 367 19.02 -7.45 9.82
N VAL A 368 18.09 -7.15 8.91
CA VAL A 368 16.85 -7.95 8.78
C VAL A 368 17.10 -9.22 7.97
N ALA A 369 16.45 -10.32 8.38
CA ALA A 369 16.52 -11.60 7.67
C ALA A 369 16.13 -11.47 6.19
N ALA A 370 16.67 -12.36 5.34
CA ALA A 370 16.49 -12.29 3.88
C ALA A 370 15.01 -12.24 3.46
N ALA A 371 14.16 -13.08 4.05
CA ALA A 371 12.71 -13.10 3.78
C ALA A 371 12.05 -11.75 4.13
N ARG A 372 12.41 -11.15 5.27
CA ARG A 372 11.89 -9.84 5.68
C ARG A 372 12.37 -8.72 4.77
N ALA A 373 13.60 -8.80 4.28
CA ALA A 373 14.09 -7.82 3.33
C ALA A 373 13.37 -7.91 1.97
N VAL A 374 13.07 -9.11 1.49
CA VAL A 374 12.27 -9.29 0.26
C VAL A 374 10.88 -8.68 0.44
N ALA A 375 10.24 -8.89 1.59
CA ALA A 375 8.96 -8.26 1.94
C ALA A 375 9.02 -6.72 1.91
N LEU A 376 10.06 -6.12 2.51
CA LEU A 376 10.23 -4.67 2.52
C LEU A 376 10.51 -4.12 1.11
N ILE A 377 11.44 -4.75 0.37
CA ILE A 377 11.77 -4.34 -1.00
C ILE A 377 10.53 -4.39 -1.89
N SER A 378 9.80 -5.52 -1.89
CA SER A 378 8.62 -5.67 -2.73
C SER A 378 7.53 -4.66 -2.38
N GLY A 379 7.33 -4.36 -1.10
CA GLY A 379 6.40 -3.33 -0.63
C GLY A 379 6.77 -1.92 -1.10
N HIS A 380 8.05 -1.53 -1.00
CA HIS A 380 8.51 -0.22 -1.45
C HIS A 380 8.55 -0.08 -2.97
N THR A 381 8.87 -1.14 -3.71
CA THR A 381 8.79 -1.14 -5.17
C THR A 381 7.34 -1.11 -5.69
N SER A 382 6.42 -1.73 -4.95
CA SER A 382 4.99 -1.60 -5.17
C SER A 382 4.54 -0.16 -4.95
N LEU A 383 4.96 0.47 -3.85
CA LEU A 383 4.68 1.89 -3.59
C LEU A 383 5.18 2.81 -4.72
N LEU A 384 6.42 2.62 -5.19
CA LEU A 384 6.95 3.38 -6.33
C LEU A 384 6.07 3.22 -7.58
N SER A 385 5.65 1.99 -7.88
CA SER A 385 4.76 1.69 -9.01
C SER A 385 3.41 2.38 -8.86
N LEU A 386 2.80 2.35 -7.67
CA LEU A 386 1.52 3.00 -7.39
C LEU A 386 1.61 4.52 -7.56
N THR A 387 2.65 5.16 -7.01
CA THR A 387 2.87 6.61 -7.11
C THR A 387 2.91 7.06 -8.57
N PHE A 388 3.71 6.40 -9.41
CA PHE A 388 3.85 6.79 -10.82
C PHE A 388 2.64 6.39 -11.67
N MET A 389 1.93 5.31 -11.33
CA MET A 389 0.77 4.84 -12.08
C MET A 389 -0.40 5.83 -12.07
N LEU A 390 -0.56 6.58 -10.98
CA LEU A 390 -1.65 7.55 -10.85
C LEU A 390 -1.40 8.86 -11.60
N LEU A 391 -0.14 9.22 -11.85
CA LEU A 391 0.21 10.48 -12.51
C LEU A 391 -0.49 10.60 -13.88
N PRO A 392 -0.38 9.63 -14.83
CA PRO A 392 -1.06 9.71 -16.12
C PRO A 392 -2.60 9.83 -16.06
N VAL A 393 -3.22 9.46 -14.94
CA VAL A 393 -4.68 9.51 -14.78
C VAL A 393 -5.17 10.95 -14.59
N ALA A 394 -4.31 11.85 -14.09
CA ALA A 394 -4.63 13.26 -13.92
C ALA A 394 -4.85 13.93 -15.28
N ARG A 395 -6.11 14.18 -15.66
CA ARG A 395 -6.44 14.75 -16.99
C ARG A 395 -6.26 16.27 -16.97
N GLY A 396 -5.23 16.78 -17.64
CA GLY A 396 -5.04 18.22 -17.83
C GLY A 396 -3.88 18.55 -18.77
N ALA A 397 -3.79 19.83 -19.16
CA ALA A 397 -2.79 20.34 -20.11
C ALA A 397 -1.35 20.36 -19.56
N HIS A 398 -1.17 20.09 -18.26
CA HIS A 398 0.16 20.01 -17.64
C HIS A 398 1.03 18.91 -18.27
N TRP A 399 0.43 17.82 -18.74
CA TRP A 399 1.17 16.78 -19.48
C TRP A 399 1.63 17.25 -20.86
N GLU A 400 0.81 18.04 -21.55
CA GLU A 400 1.19 18.62 -22.84
C GLU A 400 2.32 19.64 -22.70
N TRP A 401 2.35 20.37 -21.59
CA TRP A 401 3.45 21.26 -21.26
C TRP A 401 4.72 20.51 -20.86
N LEU A 402 4.61 19.50 -19.99
CA LEU A 402 5.77 18.72 -19.52
C LEU A 402 6.38 17.85 -20.60
N PHE A 403 5.57 17.16 -21.41
CA PHE A 403 6.04 16.10 -22.30
C PHE A 403 5.68 16.31 -23.77
N GLY A 404 4.97 17.41 -24.10
CA GLY A 404 4.46 17.62 -25.46
C GLY A 404 3.37 16.62 -25.85
N ALA A 405 2.88 15.80 -24.91
CA ALA A 405 1.95 14.72 -25.13
C ALA A 405 0.74 14.84 -24.20
N SER A 406 -0.45 14.52 -24.71
CA SER A 406 -1.69 14.55 -23.94
C SER A 406 -1.83 13.32 -23.02
N HIS A 407 -2.73 13.41 -22.04
CA HIS A 407 -2.89 12.38 -21.00
C HIS A 407 -3.23 10.99 -21.56
N ASP A 408 -3.95 10.93 -22.68
CA ASP A 408 -4.36 9.68 -23.34
C ASP A 408 -3.14 8.91 -23.89
N ARG A 409 -2.09 9.63 -24.28
CA ARG A 409 -0.81 9.03 -24.71
C ARG A 409 -0.04 8.45 -23.53
N LEU A 410 -0.19 9.04 -22.35
CA LEU A 410 0.48 8.59 -21.12
C LEU A 410 -0.22 7.40 -20.46
N ILE A 411 -1.48 7.09 -20.81
CA ILE A 411 -2.24 6.00 -20.18
C ILE A 411 -1.62 4.62 -20.43
N LYS A 412 -0.78 4.47 -21.47
CA LYS A 412 0.00 3.25 -21.67
C LYS A 412 0.95 2.97 -20.50
N LEU A 413 1.52 4.02 -19.89
CA LEU A 413 2.36 3.91 -18.70
C LEU A 413 1.54 3.45 -17.48
N HIS A 414 0.33 4.00 -17.30
CA HIS A 414 -0.61 3.55 -16.26
C HIS A 414 -0.87 2.04 -16.34
N ARG A 415 -1.11 1.49 -17.54
CA ARG A 415 -1.34 0.04 -17.72
C ARG A 415 -0.13 -0.81 -17.34
N TRP A 416 1.08 -0.41 -17.78
CA TRP A 416 2.31 -1.17 -17.48
C TRP A 416 2.68 -1.09 -16.00
N LEU A 417 2.60 0.10 -15.39
CA LEU A 417 2.83 0.28 -13.97
C LEU A 417 1.77 -0.44 -13.12
N GLY A 418 0.52 -0.51 -13.59
CA GLY A 418 -0.54 -1.34 -13.00
C GLY A 418 -0.15 -2.80 -12.85
N ARG A 419 0.38 -3.39 -13.92
CA ARG A 419 0.85 -4.79 -13.91
C ARG A 419 2.03 -4.99 -12.96
N LEU A 420 3.00 -4.07 -12.99
CA LEU A 420 4.19 -4.13 -12.12
C LEU A 420 3.82 -3.95 -10.63
N PHE A 421 2.90 -3.04 -10.34
CA PHE A 421 2.34 -2.84 -9.00
C PHE A 421 1.69 -4.12 -8.48
N VAL A 422 0.79 -4.74 -9.24
CA VAL A 422 0.13 -5.98 -8.81
C VAL A 422 1.17 -7.08 -8.59
N LEU A 423 2.12 -7.26 -9.51
CA LEU A 423 3.17 -8.27 -9.37
C LEU A 423 4.00 -8.10 -8.09
N THR A 424 4.47 -6.89 -7.81
CA THR A 424 5.27 -6.59 -6.61
C THR A 424 4.44 -6.62 -5.34
N ALA A 425 3.18 -6.19 -5.39
CA ALA A 425 2.24 -6.28 -4.27
C ALA A 425 1.84 -7.73 -3.95
N THR A 426 1.71 -8.61 -4.96
CA THR A 426 1.48 -10.04 -4.75
C THR A 426 2.67 -10.67 -4.05
N LEU A 427 3.90 -10.35 -4.46
CA LEU A 427 5.12 -10.80 -3.75
C LEU A 427 5.15 -10.26 -2.32
N HIS A 428 4.81 -8.99 -2.11
CA HIS A 428 4.71 -8.40 -0.77
C HIS A 428 3.70 -9.14 0.12
N LEU A 429 2.51 -9.43 -0.41
CA LEU A 429 1.49 -10.21 0.29
C LEU A 429 1.97 -11.63 0.61
N ALA A 430 2.57 -12.33 -0.37
CA ALA A 430 3.06 -13.69 -0.22
C ALA A 430 4.06 -13.82 0.93
N MET A 431 4.93 -12.82 1.13
CA MET A 431 5.90 -12.80 2.23
C MET A 431 5.30 -12.42 3.60
N ASN A 432 4.03 -11.99 3.67
CA ASN A 432 3.38 -11.51 4.88
C ASN A 432 1.99 -12.14 5.12
N VAL A 433 1.66 -13.28 4.48
CA VAL A 433 0.35 -13.95 4.58
C VAL A 433 -0.13 -14.15 6.04
N PRO A 434 0.73 -14.57 7.00
CA PRO A 434 0.28 -14.74 8.39
C PRO A 434 -0.19 -13.46 9.07
N LEU A 435 0.14 -12.29 8.53
CA LEU A 435 -0.10 -10.98 9.15
C LEU A 435 -1.35 -10.30 8.60
N ILE A 436 -2.03 -10.86 7.58
CA ILE A 436 -3.08 -10.17 6.82
C ILE A 436 -4.30 -9.75 7.64
N THR A 437 -4.58 -10.42 8.76
CA THR A 437 -5.69 -10.09 9.66
C THR A 437 -5.30 -9.09 10.74
N PHE A 438 -4.03 -8.71 10.84
CA PHE A 438 -3.54 -7.83 11.89
C PHE A 438 -4.02 -6.38 11.68
N ALA A 439 -4.86 -5.91 12.61
CA ALA A 439 -5.59 -4.65 12.52
C ALA A 439 -4.95 -3.47 13.28
N HIS A 440 -3.78 -3.67 13.89
CA HIS A 440 -3.07 -2.63 14.64
C HIS A 440 -1.77 -2.22 13.94
N SER A 441 -1.22 -1.07 14.31
CA SER A 441 0.07 -0.60 13.81
C SER A 441 1.21 -1.39 14.45
N PHE A 442 2.15 -1.89 13.65
CA PHE A 442 3.37 -2.53 14.19
C PHE A 442 4.59 -2.37 13.29
N GLY A 443 5.74 -2.71 13.87
CA GLY A 443 7.05 -2.68 13.21
C GLY A 443 7.61 -1.27 13.01
N THR A 444 8.86 -1.20 12.54
CA THR A 444 9.62 0.04 12.32
C THR A 444 9.06 0.96 11.22
N GLN A 445 8.02 0.50 10.52
CA GLN A 445 7.29 1.22 9.48
C GLN A 445 5.85 1.57 9.88
N ALA A 446 5.44 1.26 11.12
CA ALA A 446 4.09 1.50 11.63
C ALA A 446 3.00 1.02 10.63
N VAL A 447 3.11 -0.23 10.20
CA VAL A 447 2.22 -0.82 9.19
C VAL A 447 0.97 -1.40 9.84
N VAL A 448 -0.17 -1.29 9.15
CA VAL A 448 -1.41 -2.01 9.48
C VAL A 448 -1.74 -2.96 8.33
N PRO A 449 -1.34 -4.25 8.38
CA PRO A 449 -1.48 -5.17 7.26
C PRO A 449 -2.90 -5.45 6.81
N LEU A 450 -3.89 -5.43 7.72
CA LEU A 450 -5.30 -5.58 7.32
C LEU A 450 -5.69 -4.56 6.24
N PHE A 451 -5.28 -3.31 6.40
CA PHE A 451 -5.52 -2.27 5.40
C PHE A 451 -4.74 -2.53 4.10
N GLY A 452 -3.51 -3.02 4.20
CA GLY A 452 -2.72 -3.45 3.03
C GLY A 452 -3.38 -4.60 2.26
N PHE A 453 -3.98 -5.57 2.97
CA PHE A 453 -4.67 -6.70 2.38
C PHE A 453 -5.96 -6.28 1.67
N VAL A 454 -6.79 -5.45 2.30
CA VAL A 454 -8.01 -4.91 1.68
C VAL A 454 -7.68 -4.07 0.43
N ALA A 455 -6.61 -3.27 0.50
CA ALA A 455 -6.11 -2.53 -0.64
C ALA A 455 -5.66 -3.46 -1.78
N TYR A 456 -4.88 -4.51 -1.47
CA TYR A 456 -4.43 -5.48 -2.46
C TYR A 456 -5.59 -6.18 -3.15
N VAL A 457 -6.59 -6.67 -2.41
CA VAL A 457 -7.78 -7.34 -2.99
C VAL A 457 -8.51 -6.39 -3.95
N SER A 458 -8.64 -5.12 -3.57
CA SER A 458 -9.25 -4.08 -4.40
C SER A 458 -8.47 -3.88 -5.71
N PHE A 459 -7.15 -3.70 -5.66
CA PHE A 459 -6.34 -3.48 -6.86
C PHE A 459 -6.16 -4.73 -7.73
N ALA A 460 -6.04 -5.92 -7.13
CA ALA A 460 -5.89 -7.17 -7.86
C ALA A 460 -7.17 -7.53 -8.63
N SER A 461 -8.34 -7.34 -8.02
CA SER A 461 -9.63 -7.53 -8.69
C SER A 461 -9.86 -6.51 -9.81
N MET A 462 -9.44 -5.26 -9.62
CA MET A 462 -9.44 -4.25 -10.69
C MET A 462 -8.55 -4.66 -11.87
N ALA A 463 -7.36 -5.19 -11.60
CA ALA A 463 -6.45 -5.65 -12.64
C ALA A 463 -7.06 -6.79 -13.46
N LEU A 464 -7.75 -7.73 -12.81
CA LEU A 464 -8.48 -8.82 -13.47
C LEU A 464 -9.54 -8.29 -14.44
N LEU A 465 -10.44 -7.41 -13.97
CA LEU A 465 -11.50 -6.85 -14.82
C LEU A 465 -10.99 -5.88 -15.89
N SER A 466 -9.79 -5.32 -15.70
CA SER A 466 -9.14 -4.46 -16.71
C SER A 466 -8.55 -5.24 -17.89
N TYR A 467 -8.51 -6.57 -17.81
CA TYR A 467 -8.04 -7.43 -18.91
C TYR A 467 -8.81 -7.14 -20.19
N GLU A 468 -8.09 -7.00 -21.30
CA GLU A 468 -8.64 -6.42 -22.54
C GLU A 468 -9.89 -7.14 -23.04
N SER A 469 -9.90 -8.47 -23.01
CA SER A 469 -11.07 -9.25 -23.43
C SER A 469 -12.29 -8.98 -22.56
N ILE A 470 -12.12 -8.90 -21.24
CA ILE A 470 -13.22 -8.66 -20.30
C ILE A 470 -13.73 -7.23 -20.47
N ARG A 471 -12.81 -6.24 -20.48
CA ARG A 471 -13.13 -4.82 -20.65
C ARG A 471 -13.92 -4.56 -21.93
N ARG A 472 -13.54 -5.17 -23.06
CA ARG A 472 -14.20 -4.96 -24.36
C ARG A 472 -15.62 -5.55 -24.42
N HIS A 473 -15.88 -6.65 -23.71
CA HIS A 473 -17.22 -7.28 -23.70
C HIS A 473 -18.14 -6.67 -22.62
N TYR A 474 -17.57 -6.23 -21.49
CA TYR A 474 -18.30 -5.74 -20.33
C TYR A 474 -17.79 -4.36 -19.89
N PHE A 475 -17.77 -3.40 -20.82
CA PHE A 475 -17.17 -2.08 -20.60
C PHE A 475 -17.74 -1.35 -19.39
N GLU A 476 -19.06 -1.36 -19.23
CA GLU A 476 -19.72 -0.65 -18.13
C GLU A 476 -19.37 -1.25 -16.75
N VAL A 477 -19.35 -2.59 -16.66
CA VAL A 477 -18.94 -3.32 -15.44
C VAL A 477 -17.50 -2.96 -15.10
N PHE A 478 -16.60 -3.05 -16.08
CA PHE A 478 -15.21 -2.62 -15.93
C PHE A 478 -15.14 -1.16 -15.43
N TYR A 479 -15.83 -0.23 -16.09
CA TYR A 479 -15.75 1.20 -15.83
C TYR A 479 -16.19 1.54 -14.40
N TYR A 480 -17.36 1.07 -13.97
CA TYR A 480 -17.88 1.37 -12.63
C TYR A 480 -17.08 0.65 -11.54
N TYR A 481 -16.75 -0.63 -11.74
CA TYR A 481 -15.99 -1.39 -10.76
C TYR A 481 -14.59 -0.81 -10.57
N HIS A 482 -13.89 -0.50 -11.66
CA HIS A 482 -12.55 0.08 -11.61
C HIS A 482 -12.56 1.42 -10.87
N ARG A 483 -13.60 2.25 -11.07
CA ARG A 483 -13.73 3.52 -10.36
C ARG A 483 -14.00 3.35 -8.87
N ILE A 484 -14.96 2.50 -8.48
CA ILE A 484 -15.30 2.28 -7.07
C ILE A 484 -14.14 1.62 -6.32
N MET A 485 -13.61 0.52 -6.84
CA MET A 485 -12.51 -0.19 -6.19
C MET A 485 -11.21 0.60 -6.17
N SER A 486 -10.99 1.53 -7.11
CA SER A 486 -9.84 2.44 -7.03
C SER A 486 -9.92 3.33 -5.79
N ILE A 487 -11.11 3.83 -5.43
CA ILE A 487 -11.30 4.67 -4.25
C ILE A 487 -11.07 3.83 -2.98
N VAL A 488 -11.68 2.64 -2.91
CA VAL A 488 -11.50 1.71 -1.78
C VAL A 488 -10.03 1.37 -1.61
N GLY A 489 -9.36 0.92 -2.67
CA GLY A 489 -7.94 0.57 -2.65
C GLY A 489 -7.04 1.72 -2.23
N LEU A 490 -7.31 2.94 -2.73
CA LEU A 490 -6.52 4.13 -2.38
C LEU A 490 -6.72 4.56 -0.92
N VAL A 491 -7.93 4.48 -0.38
CA VAL A 491 -8.18 4.79 1.04
C VAL A 491 -7.41 3.81 1.93
N PHE A 492 -7.58 2.50 1.69
CA PHE A 492 -6.95 1.50 2.53
C PHE A 492 -5.43 1.45 2.39
N VAL A 493 -4.87 1.69 1.20
CA VAL A 493 -3.40 1.73 1.04
C VAL A 493 -2.79 2.95 1.74
N VAL A 494 -3.47 4.10 1.74
CA VAL A 494 -3.05 5.29 2.49
C VAL A 494 -3.09 5.04 4.00
N LEU A 495 -4.06 4.26 4.50
CA LEU A 495 -4.12 3.86 5.90
C LEU A 495 -3.08 2.79 6.28
N HIS A 496 -2.48 2.11 5.30
CA HIS A 496 -1.57 0.99 5.54
C HIS A 496 -0.26 1.40 6.24
N THR A 497 0.35 2.55 5.90
CA THR A 497 1.59 3.06 6.54
C THR A 497 1.86 4.53 6.19
N GLU A 498 2.65 5.22 7.01
CA GLU A 498 3.11 6.59 6.76
C GLU A 498 3.93 6.76 5.48
N ALA A 499 4.72 5.74 5.09
CA ALA A 499 5.48 5.77 3.85
C ALA A 499 4.55 5.93 2.63
N VAL A 500 3.38 5.27 2.65
CA VAL A 500 2.38 5.42 1.59
C VAL A 500 1.75 6.81 1.65
N ARG A 501 1.35 7.28 2.84
CA ARG A 501 0.74 8.62 3.02
C ARG A 501 1.60 9.72 2.40
N THR A 502 2.90 9.68 2.68
CA THR A 502 3.85 10.68 2.18
C THR A 502 4.09 10.56 0.67
N ALA A 503 4.35 9.35 0.16
CA ALA A 503 4.57 9.10 -1.27
C ALA A 503 3.35 9.38 -2.17
N MET A 504 2.14 9.32 -1.60
CA MET A 504 0.89 9.52 -2.34
C MET A 504 0.39 10.96 -2.35
N MET A 505 1.02 11.89 -1.60
CA MET A 505 0.57 13.29 -1.53
C MET A 505 0.49 13.96 -2.91
N LEU A 506 1.58 13.92 -3.68
CA LEU A 506 1.64 14.55 -5.00
C LEU A 506 0.65 13.94 -6.02
N PRO A 507 0.63 12.62 -6.27
CA PRO A 507 -0.29 12.05 -7.26
C PRO A 507 -1.75 12.25 -6.87
N LEU A 508 -2.11 12.15 -5.58
CA LEU A 508 -3.48 12.38 -5.12
C LEU A 508 -3.86 13.86 -5.23
N ALA A 509 -2.96 14.80 -4.91
CA ALA A 509 -3.20 16.22 -5.06
C ALA A 509 -3.42 16.60 -6.54
N LEU A 510 -2.58 16.10 -7.46
CA LEU A 510 -2.76 16.30 -8.91
C LEU A 510 -4.07 15.70 -9.40
N TYR A 511 -4.40 14.48 -8.96
CA TYR A 511 -5.65 13.84 -9.33
C TYR A 511 -6.88 14.62 -8.81
N ALA A 512 -6.84 15.09 -7.56
CA ALA A 512 -7.90 15.91 -6.96
C ALA A 512 -8.05 17.26 -7.67
N ALA A 513 -6.96 17.97 -7.92
CA ALA A 513 -6.97 19.25 -8.64
C ALA A 513 -7.57 19.10 -10.05
N THR A 514 -7.14 18.07 -10.79
CA THR A 514 -7.71 17.78 -12.11
C THR A 514 -9.14 17.27 -12.03
N PHE A 515 -9.55 16.58 -10.96
CA PHE A 515 -10.93 16.17 -10.76
C PHE A 515 -11.85 17.38 -10.59
N VAL A 516 -11.48 18.32 -9.72
CA VAL A 516 -12.21 19.60 -9.55
C VAL A 516 -12.30 20.33 -10.88
N TRP A 517 -11.20 20.41 -11.63
CA TRP A 517 -11.21 21.01 -12.97
C TRP A 517 -12.17 20.29 -13.94
N ARG A 518 -12.25 18.95 -13.89
CA ARG A 518 -13.18 18.18 -14.74
C ARG A 518 -14.65 18.43 -14.40
N LEU A 519 -14.98 18.80 -13.17
CA LEU A 519 -16.37 19.11 -12.77
C LEU A 519 -16.95 20.28 -13.57
N ARG A 520 -16.13 21.18 -14.13
CA ARG A 520 -16.58 22.22 -15.06
C ARG A 520 -17.32 21.68 -16.29
N GLY A 521 -17.09 20.41 -16.66
CA GLY A 521 -17.84 19.76 -17.74
C GLY A 521 -19.35 19.74 -17.48
N TYR A 522 -19.77 19.64 -16.21
CA TYR A 522 -21.18 19.73 -15.82
C TYR A 522 -21.75 21.16 -15.91
N LEU A 523 -20.91 22.18 -16.09
CA LEU A 523 -21.35 23.56 -16.33
C LEU A 523 -21.49 23.85 -17.84
N ASN A 524 -20.81 23.07 -18.69
CA ASN A 524 -20.84 23.19 -20.15
C ASN A 524 -22.03 22.42 -20.74
N LYS A 525 -23.25 22.87 -20.44
CA LYS A 525 -24.50 22.29 -20.98
C LYS A 525 -24.88 22.98 -22.29
N TYR A 526 -25.17 22.19 -23.31
CA TYR A 526 -25.65 22.69 -24.61
C TYR A 526 -26.88 21.91 -25.07
N SER A 527 -27.74 22.57 -25.85
CA SER A 527 -28.78 21.91 -26.63
C SER A 527 -28.20 21.59 -28.01
N ALA A 528 -27.65 20.40 -28.19
CA ALA A 528 -27.02 19.99 -29.43
C ALA A 528 -28.10 19.67 -30.47
N ARG A 529 -27.99 20.25 -31.66
CA ARG A 529 -28.88 19.95 -32.78
C ARG A 529 -28.57 18.54 -33.29
N ILE A 530 -29.62 17.73 -33.44
CA ILE A 530 -29.49 16.39 -33.99
C ILE A 530 -29.54 16.52 -35.51
N GLN A 531 -28.51 16.01 -36.18
CA GLN A 531 -28.52 15.77 -37.62
C GLN A 531 -28.55 14.27 -37.82
N SER A 532 -29.64 13.76 -38.43
CA SER A 532 -29.68 12.35 -38.79
C SER A 532 -28.68 12.12 -39.91
N SER A 533 -27.76 11.19 -39.71
CA SER A 533 -27.05 10.61 -40.85
C SER A 533 -28.03 9.70 -41.59
N HIS A 534 -28.00 9.72 -42.92
CA HIS A 534 -28.71 8.73 -43.74
C HIS A 534 -28.16 7.30 -43.53
N VAL A 535 -27.02 7.20 -42.83
CA VAL A 535 -26.38 5.94 -42.45
C VAL A 535 -27.06 5.35 -41.23
N PRO A 536 -27.50 4.08 -41.30
CA PRO A 536 -27.99 3.36 -40.14
C PRO A 536 -27.01 3.43 -38.98
N ASN A 537 -27.55 3.56 -37.77
CA ASN A 537 -26.81 3.47 -36.52
C ASN A 537 -25.76 4.58 -36.28
N THR A 538 -25.87 5.72 -36.98
CA THR A 538 -24.99 6.88 -36.82
C THR A 538 -25.81 8.15 -36.52
N VAL A 539 -25.30 9.00 -35.63
CA VAL A 539 -25.90 10.30 -35.32
C VAL A 539 -24.83 11.38 -35.26
N ILE A 540 -25.15 12.58 -35.74
CA ILE A 540 -24.31 13.76 -35.62
C ILE A 540 -24.98 14.75 -34.66
N LEU A 541 -24.26 15.14 -33.63
CA LEU A 541 -24.68 16.14 -32.64
C LEU A 541 -23.87 17.41 -32.82
N VAL A 542 -24.50 18.47 -33.33
CA VAL A 542 -23.84 19.76 -33.57
C VAL A 542 -24.11 20.69 -32.39
N LEU A 543 -23.05 21.20 -31.75
CA LEU A 543 -23.22 22.18 -30.68
C LEU A 543 -23.63 23.55 -31.25
N PRO A 544 -24.45 24.33 -30.53
CA PRO A 544 -24.83 25.67 -30.96
C PRO A 544 -23.60 26.59 -31.04
N VAL A 545 -23.65 27.56 -31.96
CA VAL A 545 -22.62 28.60 -32.07
C VAL A 545 -22.70 29.51 -30.84
N THR A 546 -21.64 29.53 -30.05
CA THR A 546 -21.47 30.34 -28.85
C THR A 546 -20.03 30.87 -28.81
N PRO A 547 -19.72 31.90 -28.02
CA PRO A 547 -18.34 32.37 -27.87
C PRO A 547 -17.36 31.25 -27.47
N GLN A 548 -17.84 30.29 -26.67
CA GLN A 548 -17.03 29.16 -26.21
C GLN A 548 -16.82 28.09 -27.27
N THR A 549 -17.87 27.69 -27.99
CA THR A 549 -17.75 26.68 -29.07
C THR A 549 -16.94 27.20 -30.25
N LYS A 550 -17.11 28.49 -30.60
CA LYS A 550 -16.26 29.19 -31.59
C LYS A 550 -14.80 29.23 -31.15
N ARG A 551 -14.55 29.56 -29.88
CA ARG A 551 -13.18 29.53 -29.32
C ARG A 551 -12.58 28.12 -29.40
N TRP A 552 -13.35 27.08 -29.08
CA TRP A 552 -12.86 25.70 -29.22
C TRP A 552 -12.52 25.36 -30.66
N ALA A 553 -13.40 25.67 -31.61
CA ALA A 553 -13.15 25.44 -33.04
C ALA A 553 -11.84 26.12 -33.52
N ALA A 554 -11.54 27.31 -33.01
CA ALA A 554 -10.34 28.07 -33.39
C ALA A 554 -9.06 27.67 -32.64
N THR A 555 -9.15 27.07 -31.44
CA THR A 555 -7.97 26.94 -30.53
C THR A 555 -7.70 25.53 -30.01
N MET A 556 -8.63 24.57 -30.16
CA MET A 556 -8.36 23.21 -29.73
C MET A 556 -7.28 22.57 -30.59
N ASN A 557 -6.53 21.63 -30.02
CA ASN A 557 -5.57 20.88 -30.82
C ASN A 557 -6.33 20.12 -31.92
N PRO A 558 -5.75 19.95 -33.11
CA PRO A 558 -6.24 19.03 -34.12
C PRO A 558 -6.40 17.62 -33.53
N CYS A 559 -7.34 16.83 -34.04
CA CYS A 559 -7.63 15.49 -33.51
C CYS A 559 -8.06 15.48 -32.01
N SER A 560 -8.45 16.63 -31.44
CA SER A 560 -8.98 16.69 -30.08
C SER A 560 -10.27 15.88 -29.93
N PHE A 561 -10.49 15.38 -28.73
CA PHE A 561 -11.72 14.73 -28.29
C PHE A 561 -12.27 15.40 -27.03
N PHE A 562 -13.55 15.19 -26.76
CA PHE A 562 -14.23 15.63 -25.54
C PHE A 562 -14.88 14.44 -24.86
N TRP A 563 -14.96 14.49 -23.54
CA TRP A 563 -15.85 13.63 -22.79
C TRP A 563 -17.26 14.21 -22.90
N VAL A 564 -18.17 13.40 -23.43
CA VAL A 564 -19.56 13.77 -23.68
C VAL A 564 -20.46 12.99 -22.73
N ASN A 565 -21.39 13.71 -22.10
CA ASN A 565 -22.46 13.13 -21.30
C ASN A 565 -23.81 13.55 -21.88
N ILE A 566 -24.72 12.58 -22.00
CA ILE A 566 -26.07 12.76 -22.53
C ILE A 566 -27.04 12.33 -21.43
N PRO A 567 -27.63 13.28 -20.67
CA PRO A 567 -28.40 13.01 -19.46
C PRO A 567 -29.62 12.13 -19.66
N SER A 568 -30.22 12.19 -20.86
CA SER A 568 -31.37 11.36 -21.20
C SER A 568 -30.99 9.87 -21.37
N VAL A 569 -29.72 9.56 -21.60
CA VAL A 569 -29.17 8.20 -21.59
C VAL A 569 -28.64 7.86 -20.20
N SER A 570 -27.76 8.69 -19.65
CA SER A 570 -27.23 8.54 -18.30
C SER A 570 -26.63 9.84 -17.78
N VAL A 571 -26.91 10.19 -16.53
CA VAL A 571 -26.30 11.34 -15.83
C VAL A 571 -24.89 11.06 -15.31
N LEU A 572 -24.47 9.79 -15.27
CA LEU A 572 -23.18 9.36 -14.71
C LEU A 572 -22.15 8.98 -15.78
N GLN A 573 -22.62 8.55 -16.96
CA GLN A 573 -21.73 8.10 -18.03
C GLN A 573 -21.15 9.26 -18.82
N TRP A 574 -19.83 9.31 -18.88
CA TRP A 574 -19.10 10.21 -19.75
C TRP A 574 -18.30 9.35 -20.71
N HIS A 575 -18.42 9.61 -22.01
CA HIS A 575 -17.72 8.86 -23.04
C HIS A 575 -16.91 9.81 -23.94
N PRO A 576 -15.67 9.47 -24.28
CA PRO A 576 -14.84 10.29 -25.15
C PRO A 576 -15.27 10.15 -26.62
N PHE A 577 -15.44 11.28 -27.31
CA PHE A 577 -15.69 11.35 -28.75
C PHE A 577 -14.82 12.44 -29.38
N SER A 578 -14.28 12.16 -30.56
CA SER A 578 -13.58 13.15 -31.39
C SER A 578 -14.47 14.36 -31.62
N ALA A 579 -13.93 15.57 -31.40
CA ALA A 579 -14.60 16.79 -31.79
C ALA A 579 -14.27 17.11 -33.24
N VAL A 580 -15.32 17.32 -34.04
CA VAL A 580 -15.21 17.73 -35.44
C VAL A 580 -15.54 19.20 -35.54
N VAL A 581 -14.59 20.04 -35.99
CA VAL A 581 -14.91 21.43 -36.32
C VAL A 581 -15.91 21.45 -37.45
N THR A 582 -16.97 22.24 -37.30
CA THR A 582 -17.98 22.39 -38.35
C THR A 582 -17.34 23.04 -39.59
N PRO A 583 -17.83 22.75 -40.81
CA PRO A 583 -17.19 23.26 -42.05
C PRO A 583 -17.11 24.79 -42.15
N ASP A 584 -17.96 25.51 -41.40
CA ASP A 584 -17.94 26.97 -41.29
C ASP A 584 -16.91 27.51 -40.28
N GLY A 585 -16.27 26.65 -39.48
CA GLY A 585 -15.31 27.02 -38.44
C GLY A 585 -15.93 27.65 -37.19
N GLU A 586 -17.26 27.66 -37.06
CA GLU A 586 -17.97 28.43 -36.02
C GLU A 586 -18.35 27.61 -34.78
N SER A 587 -18.30 26.28 -34.85
CA SER A 587 -18.63 25.39 -33.73
C SER A 587 -17.95 24.01 -33.85
N ILE A 588 -18.33 23.09 -32.97
CA ILE A 588 -17.89 21.70 -32.98
C ILE A 588 -19.08 20.74 -32.97
N ALA A 589 -18.87 19.54 -33.49
CA ALA A 589 -19.84 18.47 -33.54
C ALA A 589 -19.22 17.13 -33.11
N PHE A 590 -20.10 16.19 -32.74
CA PHE A 590 -19.74 14.81 -32.42
C PHE A 590 -20.47 13.86 -33.36
N CYS A 591 -19.73 13.05 -34.10
CA CYS A 591 -20.28 11.98 -34.91
C CYS A 591 -20.14 10.66 -34.15
N MET A 592 -21.28 10.06 -33.78
CA MET A 592 -21.34 8.87 -32.94
C MET A 592 -21.96 7.72 -33.72
N LYS A 593 -21.25 6.59 -33.77
CA LYS A 593 -21.72 5.35 -34.41
C LYS A 593 -21.93 4.27 -33.35
N SER A 594 -23.10 3.62 -33.38
CA SER A 594 -23.36 2.44 -32.56
C SER A 594 -22.61 1.25 -33.14
N LEU A 595 -21.75 0.63 -32.31
CA LEU A 595 -20.96 -0.55 -32.67
C LEU A 595 -21.41 -1.83 -31.95
N ALA A 596 -22.17 -1.69 -30.86
CA ALA A 596 -22.67 -2.80 -30.06
C ALA A 596 -24.02 -2.43 -29.46
N ALA A 597 -24.97 -3.37 -29.53
CA ALA A 597 -26.29 -3.21 -28.96
C ALA A 597 -26.21 -2.94 -27.45
N GLY A 598 -27.03 -2.01 -26.95
CA GLY A 598 -27.07 -1.63 -25.54
C GLY A 598 -25.92 -0.74 -25.08
N SER A 599 -24.92 -0.46 -25.92
CA SER A 599 -23.85 0.50 -25.59
C SER A 599 -24.37 1.93 -25.44
N PHE A 600 -23.60 2.81 -24.80
CA PHE A 600 -23.95 4.24 -24.68
C PHE A 600 -24.28 4.86 -26.05
N ALA A 601 -23.44 4.65 -27.07
CA ALA A 601 -23.67 5.18 -28.41
C ALA A 601 -24.95 4.61 -29.06
N ASP A 602 -25.28 3.34 -28.79
CA ASP A 602 -26.52 2.71 -29.24
C ASP A 602 -27.76 3.39 -28.66
N GLN A 603 -27.74 3.64 -27.35
CA GLN A 603 -28.82 4.33 -26.65
C GLN A 603 -28.97 5.78 -27.12
N VAL A 604 -27.87 6.49 -27.37
CA VAL A 604 -27.88 7.84 -27.93
C VAL A 604 -28.50 7.85 -29.33
N VAL A 605 -28.10 6.92 -30.19
CA VAL A 605 -28.66 6.81 -31.54
C VAL A 605 -30.16 6.48 -31.50
N ALA A 606 -30.58 5.55 -30.63
CA ALA A 606 -31.99 5.21 -30.45
C ALA A 606 -32.82 6.42 -30.00
N GLN A 607 -32.31 7.19 -29.03
CA GLN A 607 -32.98 8.41 -28.57
C GLN A 607 -32.98 9.53 -29.61
N ALA A 608 -31.91 9.67 -30.40
CA ALA A 608 -31.85 10.66 -31.47
C ALA A 608 -32.83 10.33 -32.62
N LYS A 609 -33.08 9.05 -32.88
CA LYS A 609 -34.13 8.62 -33.82
C LYS A 609 -35.54 8.95 -33.29
N ALA A 610 -35.74 8.91 -31.98
CA ALA A 610 -37.03 9.25 -31.35
C ALA A 610 -37.25 10.77 -31.18
N ASN A 611 -36.18 11.52 -30.88
CA ASN A 611 -36.19 12.97 -30.68
C ASN A 611 -35.55 13.67 -31.88
N LEU A 612 -36.34 14.24 -32.79
CA LEU A 612 -35.86 14.65 -34.11
C LEU A 612 -35.21 16.04 -34.20
N VAL A 613 -35.10 16.79 -33.09
CA VAL A 613 -34.68 18.21 -33.14
C VAL A 613 -33.36 18.47 -32.40
N SER A 614 -33.31 18.17 -31.09
CA SER A 614 -32.13 18.45 -30.26
C SER A 614 -32.05 17.56 -29.03
N MET A 615 -30.87 17.46 -28.44
CA MET A 615 -30.66 16.80 -27.16
C MET A 615 -29.73 17.60 -26.24
N ALA A 616 -29.95 17.48 -24.93
CA ALA A 616 -29.06 18.06 -23.95
C ALA A 616 -27.73 17.29 -23.93
N VAL A 617 -26.62 18.00 -24.04
CA VAL A 617 -25.28 17.45 -24.04
C VAL A 617 -24.41 18.25 -23.08
N PHE A 618 -23.73 17.55 -22.18
CA PHE A 618 -22.65 18.11 -21.37
C PHE A 618 -21.30 17.73 -21.97
N VAL A 619 -20.37 18.68 -22.01
CA VAL A 619 -19.04 18.45 -22.63
C VAL A 619 -17.89 18.86 -21.71
N GLY A 620 -16.96 17.93 -21.52
CA GLY A 620 -15.70 18.16 -20.81
C GLY A 620 -14.53 18.05 -21.77
N GLY A 621 -13.76 19.12 -21.93
CA GLY A 621 -12.60 19.17 -22.84
C GLY A 621 -12.20 20.61 -23.19
N PRO A 622 -11.44 20.82 -24.28
CA PRO A 622 -10.87 19.79 -25.17
C PRO A 622 -9.77 18.95 -24.51
N TYR A 623 -9.51 17.75 -25.04
CA TYR A 623 -8.37 16.89 -24.70
C TYR A 623 -7.75 16.32 -25.98
N GLY A 624 -6.49 15.91 -25.89
CA GLY A 624 -5.77 15.28 -27.00
C GLY A 624 -4.81 16.25 -27.67
N LYS A 625 -3.66 15.74 -28.09
CA LYS A 625 -2.68 16.46 -28.88
C LYS A 625 -1.93 15.46 -29.78
N PRO A 626 -1.91 15.66 -31.10
CA PRO A 626 -1.19 14.78 -31.99
C PRO A 626 0.31 14.88 -31.67
N SER A 627 1.01 13.74 -31.79
CA SER A 627 2.45 13.68 -31.51
C SER A 627 3.30 14.36 -32.58
N VAL A 628 2.66 14.87 -33.64
CA VAL A 628 3.27 15.47 -34.83
C VAL A 628 2.60 16.81 -35.07
N ASP A 629 3.42 17.79 -35.46
CA ASP A 629 2.95 19.10 -35.90
C ASP A 629 2.88 19.08 -37.42
N PHE A 630 1.72 18.74 -37.97
CA PHE A 630 1.54 18.53 -39.41
C PHE A 630 1.79 19.80 -40.24
N THR A 631 1.75 20.99 -39.64
CA THR A 631 2.04 22.26 -40.34
C THR A 631 3.50 22.40 -40.78
N LYS A 632 4.37 21.51 -40.28
CA LYS A 632 5.81 21.46 -40.61
C LYS A 632 6.15 20.47 -41.71
N TYR A 633 5.17 19.81 -42.29
CA TYR A 633 5.37 18.80 -43.33
C TYR A 633 4.87 19.33 -44.67
N ASP A 634 5.58 18.98 -45.73
CA ASP A 634 5.17 19.28 -47.10
C ASP A 634 3.96 18.42 -47.49
N GLU A 635 3.91 17.18 -47.00
CA GLU A 635 2.84 16.22 -47.27
C GLU A 635 2.34 15.53 -46.01
N VAL A 636 1.01 15.48 -45.88
CA VAL A 636 0.31 14.85 -44.75
C VAL A 636 -0.66 13.81 -45.29
N ILE A 637 -0.38 12.54 -45.01
CA ILE A 637 -1.20 11.41 -45.46
C ILE A 637 -2.14 11.00 -44.33
N LEU A 638 -3.45 11.20 -44.51
CA LEU A 638 -4.51 10.85 -43.57
C LEU A 638 -5.21 9.59 -44.05
N ILE A 639 -5.10 8.48 -43.30
CA ILE A 639 -5.71 7.19 -43.64
C ILE A 639 -6.74 6.80 -42.57
N ALA A 640 -8.02 6.97 -42.88
CA ALA A 640 -9.13 6.68 -41.99
C ALA A 640 -9.86 5.38 -42.35
N GLY A 641 -10.25 4.60 -41.35
CA GLY A 641 -11.14 3.45 -41.47
C GLY A 641 -12.45 3.66 -40.70
N GLY A 642 -13.59 3.57 -41.39
CA GLY A 642 -14.92 3.71 -40.79
C GLY A 642 -15.11 5.05 -40.08
N ILE A 643 -15.63 5.03 -38.86
CA ILE A 643 -15.88 6.24 -38.04
C ILE A 643 -14.59 6.94 -37.56
N GLY A 644 -13.43 6.29 -37.71
CA GLY A 644 -12.11 6.87 -37.44
C GLY A 644 -11.75 8.06 -38.34
N VAL A 645 -12.61 8.42 -39.30
CA VAL A 645 -12.47 9.62 -40.14
C VAL A 645 -12.64 10.93 -39.37
N THR A 646 -13.39 10.91 -38.29
CA THR A 646 -13.79 12.10 -37.52
C THR A 646 -12.65 13.04 -37.12
N PRO A 647 -11.51 12.57 -36.52
CA PRO A 647 -10.40 13.46 -36.21
C PRO A 647 -9.74 14.09 -37.45
N PHE A 648 -9.79 13.43 -38.61
CA PHE A 648 -9.16 13.92 -39.85
C PHE A 648 -10.05 14.91 -40.59
N VAL A 649 -11.37 14.71 -40.58
CA VAL A 649 -12.32 15.75 -41.04
C VAL A 649 -12.14 17.02 -40.21
N SER A 650 -12.03 16.88 -38.88
CA SER A 650 -11.77 18.01 -37.98
C SER A 650 -10.47 18.74 -38.32
N LEU A 651 -9.38 17.99 -38.57
CA LEU A 651 -8.09 18.55 -38.96
C LEU A 651 -8.21 19.37 -40.25
N VAL A 652 -8.84 18.81 -41.29
CA VAL A 652 -9.02 19.52 -42.57
C VAL A 652 -9.88 20.77 -42.41
N ASN A 653 -10.96 20.72 -41.62
CA ASN A 653 -11.83 21.88 -41.37
C ASN A 653 -11.13 22.97 -40.53
N GLN A 654 -10.19 22.60 -39.66
CA GLN A 654 -9.45 23.55 -38.82
C GLN A 654 -8.37 24.31 -39.59
N LEU A 655 -7.71 23.66 -40.55
CA LEU A 655 -6.54 24.19 -41.24
C LEU A 655 -6.74 25.56 -41.89
N PRO A 656 -7.82 25.83 -42.65
CA PRO A 656 -8.05 27.15 -43.26
C PRO A 656 -8.09 28.30 -42.25
N HIS A 657 -8.42 28.01 -40.99
CA HIS A 657 -8.56 29.01 -39.92
C HIS A 657 -7.32 29.12 -39.02
N THR A 658 -6.40 28.15 -39.12
CA THR A 658 -5.25 28.02 -38.20
C THR A 658 -3.89 28.01 -38.91
N LEU A 659 -3.87 27.75 -40.23
CA LEU A 659 -2.64 27.78 -41.02
C LEU A 659 -2.11 29.21 -41.15
N PRO A 660 -0.80 29.42 -40.91
CA PRO A 660 -0.13 30.62 -41.37
C PRO A 660 -0.29 30.76 -42.89
N ALA A 661 -0.46 31.99 -43.39
CA ALA A 661 -0.65 32.28 -44.82
C ALA A 661 0.48 31.77 -45.75
N HIS A 662 1.58 31.25 -45.20
CA HIS A 662 2.76 30.76 -45.91
C HIS A 662 2.99 29.24 -45.78
N ALA A 663 2.07 28.49 -45.16
CA ALA A 663 2.19 27.04 -45.05
C ALA A 663 1.88 26.38 -46.39
N ASN A 664 2.81 25.58 -46.92
CA ASN A 664 2.70 24.91 -48.22
C ASN A 664 2.33 23.41 -48.07
N THR A 665 1.64 23.06 -46.97
CA THR A 665 1.28 21.69 -46.63
C THR A 665 0.15 21.17 -47.52
N HIS A 666 0.40 20.07 -48.22
CA HIS A 666 -0.61 19.32 -48.96
C HIS A 666 -1.09 18.10 -48.17
N ILE A 667 -2.39 17.76 -48.30
CA ILE A 667 -3.03 16.66 -47.59
C ILE A 667 -3.53 15.62 -48.57
N GLN A 668 -3.15 14.36 -48.35
CA GLN A 668 -3.77 13.21 -48.99
C GLN A 668 -4.75 12.57 -48.02
N PHE A 669 -6.03 12.70 -48.33
CA PHE A 669 -7.11 12.19 -47.50
C PHE A 669 -7.64 10.88 -48.09
N HIS A 670 -7.44 9.77 -47.38
CA HIS A 670 -7.89 8.44 -47.75
C HIS A 670 -8.90 7.94 -46.74
N TRP A 671 -10.14 7.69 -47.17
CA TRP A 671 -11.18 7.17 -46.29
C TRP A 671 -11.72 5.83 -46.79
N ILE A 672 -11.63 4.82 -45.94
CA ILE A 672 -11.97 3.43 -46.22
C ILE A 672 -13.20 3.04 -45.41
N VAL A 673 -14.25 2.58 -46.08
CA VAL A 673 -15.51 2.14 -45.45
C VAL A 673 -15.92 0.76 -45.93
N ARG A 674 -16.90 0.13 -45.25
CA ARG A 674 -17.39 -1.21 -45.62
C ARG A 674 -18.41 -1.17 -46.77
N SER A 675 -19.31 -0.20 -46.76
CA SER A 675 -20.33 0.02 -47.79
C SER A 675 -20.34 1.47 -48.24
N ALA A 676 -20.80 1.74 -49.47
CA ALA A 676 -20.83 3.10 -50.01
C ALA A 676 -21.66 4.07 -49.15
N GLU A 677 -22.77 3.59 -48.56
CA GLU A 677 -23.61 4.38 -47.65
C GLU A 677 -22.81 4.96 -46.48
N GLU A 678 -21.83 4.24 -45.94
CA GLU A 678 -21.02 4.72 -44.81
C GLU A 678 -20.18 5.97 -45.15
N LEU A 679 -19.96 6.30 -46.43
CA LEU A 679 -19.34 7.58 -46.82
C LEU A 679 -20.23 8.78 -46.45
N LEU A 680 -21.53 8.56 -46.24
CA LEU A 680 -22.47 9.58 -45.79
C LEU A 680 -22.52 9.71 -44.26
N ALA A 681 -21.73 8.92 -43.52
CA ALA A 681 -21.76 8.90 -42.05
C ALA A 681 -21.34 10.23 -41.41
N ALA A 682 -20.51 11.00 -42.11
CA ALA A 682 -20.00 12.30 -41.67
C ALA A 682 -20.31 13.42 -42.69
N GLU A 683 -21.27 13.21 -43.60
CA GLU A 683 -21.52 14.08 -44.76
C GLU A 683 -21.68 15.56 -44.37
N THR A 684 -22.50 15.86 -43.37
CA THR A 684 -22.76 17.25 -42.94
C THR A 684 -21.57 17.93 -42.27
N LEU A 685 -20.52 17.17 -41.97
CA LEU A 685 -19.28 17.64 -41.37
C LEU A 685 -18.10 17.66 -42.35
N MET A 686 -18.26 17.06 -43.54
CA MET A 686 -17.21 17.05 -44.55
C MET A 686 -16.83 18.48 -44.92
N PHE A 687 -15.54 18.69 -45.18
CA PHE A 687 -15.00 19.97 -45.62
C PHE A 687 -15.79 20.54 -46.79
N ALA A 688 -15.89 21.87 -46.82
CA ALA A 688 -16.71 22.59 -47.79
C ALA A 688 -16.40 22.17 -49.23
N ALA A 689 -17.44 22.14 -50.06
CA ALA A 689 -17.31 21.95 -51.49
C ALA A 689 -17.23 23.31 -52.21
N PRO A 690 -16.34 23.47 -53.21
CA PRO A 690 -15.40 22.47 -53.73
C PRO A 690 -14.30 22.13 -52.73
N VAL A 691 -13.79 20.89 -52.79
CA VAL A 691 -12.72 20.39 -51.93
C VAL A 691 -11.56 21.40 -51.91
N PRO A 692 -11.02 21.77 -50.73
CA PRO A 692 -9.93 22.73 -50.65
C PRO A 692 -8.75 22.30 -51.53
N THR A 693 -8.12 23.26 -52.22
CA THR A 693 -7.05 22.97 -53.20
C THR A 693 -5.81 22.30 -52.60
N PHE A 694 -5.63 22.41 -51.28
CA PHE A 694 -4.55 21.73 -50.55
C PHE A 694 -4.89 20.29 -50.16
N VAL A 695 -6.07 19.77 -50.53
CA VAL A 695 -6.55 18.42 -50.18
C VAL A 695 -6.82 17.60 -51.43
N THR A 696 -6.17 16.44 -51.53
CA THR A 696 -6.53 15.38 -52.48
C THR A 696 -7.28 14.28 -51.73
N ALA A 697 -8.59 14.17 -51.94
CA ALA A 697 -9.44 13.18 -51.27
C ALA A 697 -9.72 11.95 -52.17
N ARG A 698 -9.55 10.75 -51.61
CA ARG A 698 -9.85 9.46 -52.24
C ARG A 698 -10.67 8.57 -51.29
N TYR A 699 -11.73 7.98 -51.82
CA TYR A 699 -12.69 7.17 -51.05
C TYR A 699 -12.64 5.71 -51.53
N TYR A 700 -12.67 4.76 -50.59
CA TYR A 700 -12.56 3.33 -50.87
C TYR A 700 -13.68 2.54 -50.18
N VAL A 701 -14.28 1.59 -50.89
CA VAL A 701 -15.34 0.72 -50.38
C VAL A 701 -14.89 -0.73 -50.40
N ASP A 702 -14.43 -1.25 -49.24
CA ASP A 702 -13.87 -2.61 -49.08
C ASP A 702 -14.88 -3.71 -49.47
N GLY A 703 -16.17 -3.46 -49.27
CA GLY A 703 -17.24 -4.40 -49.64
C GLY A 703 -17.70 -4.36 -51.09
N SER A 704 -17.15 -3.45 -51.92
CA SER A 704 -17.45 -3.36 -53.36
C SER A 704 -16.29 -3.89 -54.18
N HIS A 705 -16.56 -4.56 -55.30
CA HIS A 705 -15.54 -5.02 -56.25
C HIS A 705 -15.38 -4.10 -57.47
N ALA A 706 -16.24 -3.10 -57.61
CA ALA A 706 -16.21 -2.15 -58.70
C ALA A 706 -16.21 -0.71 -58.18
N ASP A 707 -15.62 0.17 -58.97
CA ASP A 707 -15.70 1.62 -58.78
C ASP A 707 -17.15 2.08 -58.93
N GLY A 708 -17.51 3.13 -58.21
CA GLY A 708 -18.87 3.64 -58.23
C GLY A 708 -18.97 5.03 -57.66
N SER A 709 -20.20 5.48 -57.49
CA SER A 709 -20.47 6.76 -56.85
C SER A 709 -21.67 6.68 -55.93
N ILE A 710 -21.69 7.55 -54.92
CA ILE A 710 -22.84 7.76 -54.06
C ILE A 710 -23.21 9.23 -54.04
N VAL A 711 -24.50 9.52 -54.08
CA VAL A 711 -25.01 10.89 -54.07
C VAL A 711 -25.27 11.30 -52.63
N ALA A 712 -24.57 12.34 -52.20
CA ALA A 712 -24.77 13.05 -50.94
C ALA A 712 -26.13 13.78 -50.97
N THR A 713 -26.72 14.03 -49.81
CA THR A 713 -27.99 14.78 -49.65
C THR A 713 -27.90 16.19 -50.23
N ALA A 714 -26.71 16.79 -50.23
CA ALA A 714 -26.44 18.07 -50.90
C ALA A 714 -26.41 17.97 -52.45
N GLY A 715 -26.68 16.79 -53.04
CA GLY A 715 -26.70 16.55 -54.48
C GLY A 715 -25.32 16.26 -55.09
N GLN A 716 -24.27 16.17 -54.28
CA GLN A 716 -22.90 15.94 -54.73
C GLN A 716 -22.61 14.45 -54.89
N SER A 717 -22.02 14.08 -56.02
CA SER A 717 -21.60 12.70 -56.26
C SER A 717 -20.19 12.47 -55.72
N LEU A 718 -20.05 11.60 -54.72
CA LEU A 718 -18.78 11.11 -54.21
C LEU A 718 -18.37 9.87 -54.99
N GLN A 719 -17.32 9.99 -55.79
CA GLN A 719 -16.71 8.86 -56.50
C GLN A 719 -15.86 8.03 -55.53
N TYR A 720 -15.97 6.71 -55.60
CA TYR A 720 -15.18 5.79 -54.79
C TYR A 720 -14.59 4.66 -55.63
N SER A 721 -13.45 4.16 -55.17
CA SER A 721 -12.84 2.96 -55.72
C SER A 721 -13.31 1.71 -54.99
N GLY A 722 -13.57 0.64 -55.74
CA GLY A 722 -13.93 -0.67 -55.18
C GLY A 722 -12.72 -1.35 -54.53
N GLY A 723 -12.93 -1.97 -53.37
CA GLY A 723 -11.92 -2.77 -52.67
C GLY A 723 -11.04 -1.98 -51.71
N ARG A 724 -9.97 -2.63 -51.25
CA ARG A 724 -8.99 -2.00 -50.34
C ARG A 724 -7.99 -1.17 -51.13
N PRO A 725 -7.55 -0.02 -50.60
CA PRO A 725 -6.45 0.71 -51.20
C PRO A 725 -5.17 -0.12 -51.19
N ASN A 726 -4.41 -0.04 -52.28
CA ASN A 726 -3.04 -0.53 -52.29
C ASN A 726 -2.16 0.42 -51.47
N LEU A 727 -1.81 0.03 -50.24
CA LEU A 727 -1.00 0.88 -49.36
C LEU A 727 0.43 1.10 -49.87
N ASP A 728 0.95 0.25 -50.78
CA ASP A 728 2.25 0.46 -51.43
C ASP A 728 2.23 1.66 -52.39
N GLU A 729 1.07 1.99 -52.95
CA GLU A 729 0.92 3.13 -53.85
C GLU A 729 0.61 4.44 -53.11
N ILE A 730 0.34 4.35 -51.80
CA ILE A 730 0.03 5.50 -50.96
C ILE A 730 1.21 5.89 -50.09
N VAL A 731 1.83 4.90 -49.43
CA VAL A 731 2.88 5.08 -48.43
C VAL A 731 4.18 4.47 -48.94
N HIS A 732 4.87 5.21 -49.81
CA HIS A 732 6.15 4.82 -50.42
C HIS A 732 7.10 6.01 -50.51
N ALA A 733 8.40 5.78 -50.25
CA ALA A 733 9.41 6.84 -50.19
C ALA A 733 9.55 7.59 -51.53
N ASP A 734 9.62 6.85 -52.64
CA ASP A 734 9.86 7.41 -53.98
C ASP A 734 8.79 8.40 -54.47
N LEU A 735 7.57 8.33 -53.92
CA LEU A 735 6.48 9.26 -54.27
C LEU A 735 6.70 10.68 -53.72
N TYR A 736 7.59 10.82 -52.74
CA TYR A 736 7.77 12.04 -51.95
C TYR A 736 9.23 12.42 -51.80
N GLU A 737 10.05 12.11 -52.81
CA GLU A 737 11.47 12.44 -52.80
C GLU A 737 11.69 13.95 -52.57
N GLY A 738 12.56 14.29 -51.62
CA GLY A 738 12.83 15.67 -51.24
C GLY A 738 11.76 16.35 -50.37
N LYS A 739 10.64 15.67 -50.06
CA LYS A 739 9.57 16.20 -49.21
C LYS A 739 9.62 15.64 -47.80
N THR A 740 9.21 16.45 -46.84
CA THR A 740 8.93 16.01 -45.47
C THR A 740 7.52 15.45 -45.38
N VAL A 741 7.38 14.17 -44.97
CA VAL A 741 6.09 13.46 -44.96
C VAL A 741 5.70 12.98 -43.57
N CYS A 742 4.43 13.18 -43.22
CA CYS A 742 3.83 12.60 -42.04
C CYS A 742 2.60 11.73 -42.40
N VAL A 743 2.48 10.57 -41.75
CA VAL A 743 1.36 9.65 -41.93
C VAL A 743 0.54 9.57 -40.64
N LEU A 744 -0.75 9.87 -40.74
CA LEU A 744 -1.73 9.71 -39.67
C LEU A 744 -2.70 8.58 -40.03
N VAL A 745 -2.96 7.69 -39.08
CA VAL A 745 -3.93 6.60 -39.25
C VAL A 745 -4.90 6.51 -38.08
N CYS A 746 -6.19 6.34 -38.39
CA CYS A 746 -7.23 6.10 -37.41
C CYS A 746 -8.22 5.06 -37.94
N GLY A 747 -8.34 3.91 -37.29
CA GLY A 747 -9.19 2.83 -37.80
C GLY A 747 -8.95 1.50 -37.10
N PRO A 748 -9.41 0.38 -37.70
CA PRO A 748 -9.29 -0.94 -37.09
C PRO A 748 -7.82 -1.38 -36.93
N PRO A 749 -7.48 -2.22 -35.94
CA PRO A 749 -6.10 -2.62 -35.63
C PRO A 749 -5.30 -3.18 -36.82
N GLY A 750 -5.96 -3.90 -37.74
CA GLY A 750 -5.30 -4.43 -38.94
C GLY A 750 -4.85 -3.33 -39.91
N LEU A 751 -5.68 -2.29 -40.10
CA LEU A 751 -5.34 -1.15 -40.94
C LEU A 751 -4.22 -0.33 -40.31
N THR A 752 -4.35 0.03 -39.03
CA THR A 752 -3.36 0.85 -38.32
C THR A 752 -1.99 0.20 -38.31
N HIS A 753 -1.93 -1.12 -38.10
CA HIS A 753 -0.70 -1.90 -38.14
C HIS A 753 -0.05 -1.92 -39.53
N SER A 754 -0.85 -2.12 -40.59
CA SER A 754 -0.34 -2.17 -41.96
C SER A 754 0.23 -0.82 -42.40
N VAL A 755 -0.43 0.28 -42.05
CA VAL A 755 0.06 1.63 -42.31
C VAL A 755 1.32 1.94 -41.49
N GLN A 756 1.37 1.54 -40.22
CA GLN A 756 2.54 1.73 -39.36
C GLN A 756 3.79 1.05 -39.94
N LEU A 757 3.65 -0.18 -40.47
CA LEU A 757 4.75 -0.91 -41.10
C LEU A 757 5.28 -0.18 -42.35
N ARG A 758 4.38 0.30 -43.22
CA ARG A 758 4.79 1.02 -44.44
C ARG A 758 5.41 2.38 -44.12
N ALA A 759 4.84 3.13 -43.19
CA ALA A 759 5.41 4.40 -42.74
C ALA A 759 6.81 4.20 -42.14
N TYR A 760 7.02 3.13 -41.36
CA TYR A 760 8.33 2.79 -40.82
C TYR A 760 9.34 2.49 -41.93
N ASN A 761 8.98 1.65 -42.91
CA ASN A 761 9.84 1.30 -44.04
C ASN A 761 10.20 2.51 -44.91
N ALA A 762 9.25 3.42 -45.12
CA ALA A 762 9.45 4.69 -45.84
C ALA A 762 10.16 5.77 -45.00
N ARG A 763 10.45 5.52 -43.71
CA ARG A 763 11.00 6.49 -42.74
C ARG A 763 10.16 7.77 -42.60
N PHE A 764 8.85 7.64 -42.73
CA PHE A 764 7.92 8.76 -42.52
C PHE A 764 7.57 8.89 -41.04
N ASP A 765 7.38 10.13 -40.59
CA ASP A 765 6.93 10.40 -39.23
C ASP A 765 5.48 9.90 -39.09
N PHE A 766 5.23 9.07 -38.08
CA PHE A 766 3.98 8.33 -37.96
C PHE A 766 3.22 8.67 -36.68
N HIS A 767 1.92 8.89 -36.84
CA HIS A 767 0.98 9.09 -35.75
C HIS A 767 -0.23 8.18 -35.92
N LYS A 768 -0.61 7.50 -34.82
CA LYS A 768 -1.83 6.71 -34.76
C LYS A 768 -2.79 7.31 -33.74
N GLU A 769 -4.03 7.49 -34.19
CA GLU A 769 -5.16 7.85 -33.34
C GLU A 769 -5.96 6.59 -33.02
N VAL A 770 -6.01 6.22 -31.75
CA VAL A 770 -6.71 5.01 -31.29
C VAL A 770 -7.50 5.35 -30.02
N PHE A 771 -8.81 5.18 -30.11
CA PHE A 771 -9.70 5.20 -28.95
C PHE A 771 -9.94 3.75 -28.51
N GLU A 772 -9.20 3.30 -27.48
CA GLU A 772 -9.25 1.91 -26.97
C GLU A 772 -10.35 1.68 -25.91
N TYR A 773 -11.42 2.50 -25.93
CA TYR A 773 -12.48 2.47 -24.92
C TYR A 773 -13.49 1.37 -25.21
#